data_AF-A0A970K825-F1
#
_entry.id   AF-A0A970K825-F1
#
_cell.length_a   1.000
_cell.length_b   1.000
_cell.length_c   1.000
_cell.angle_alpha   90.00
_cell.angle_beta   90.00
_cell.angle_gamma   90.00
#
_symmetry.space_group_name_H-M   'P 1'
#
loop_
_entity.id
_entity.type
_entity.pdbx_description
1 polymer ?
#
loop_
_entity_poly.entity_id
_entity_poly.type
_entity_poly.pdbx_seq_one_letter_code
_entity_poly.pdbx_strand_id
1 'polypeptide(L)'
;MVNDIKKLVMEPDGRLFLLEIMEEIPFDLRPAVLESLSSFYEPEMTTFFHLMKAEFGTELEALCNRSLEKYSLAGLDVSPPQFFRGSFYKAYATRTRHTSRIAMDIAWDIGGSGVYVECFYLTFNADGVHSFFMVEDMPLSQYEQDREVLADMIEISFDEACSLISQAFQHNITHMTRPALGKFLYQKYLNHGQRLSPEQEQALTLRLSSRLGPRQLVNSFFRAVRERDWNYLDSIVVPDCVPVTRQYFHMMHQLVEGQVDEVLASRSVAQVNGYAIFMEDRSCYREEYQFNLKKGVNKNWIISNYSQVTREEIENLSDLNPLNHEVYCRVYEIVDLDGLFAALDRVDDVRQVEELPYGLHMRVTYHEEDMSQGVSMLTGVVADMVINGDEFVVACRDFDTLMDLHHLLLSETVTPVVSKGEYQVNLMTLYSYLSGQYMYFEDVLLIEEDDYLWEDGMRFISSRYLIKDREKVEKRIEELQNLHLKISDHYQVFYQMESCSGGAEFFVEYVLGPGWVTVSTFGEKDMVRARKIFEDRMFDSLEFDGMEVRENGLFDVLTSHVKNEHPELERTLKEIYLNKWYYSQLSVLRGMSPWEASQTEEGTRLLWTLFKRIKKRESSSLYQPGPHRVHLKEYIRKVEQQSFRKPQ
;
A
#
# COMPACT_ATOMS: atom_id res chain seq x y z
N MET A 1 27.45 14.10 10.65
CA MET A 1 27.01 12.73 10.97
C MET A 1 27.66 12.17 12.24
N VAL A 2 28.94 11.77 12.27
CA VAL A 2 29.53 11.12 13.49
C VAL A 2 29.39 11.99 14.75
N ASN A 3 29.70 13.29 14.66
CA ASN A 3 29.53 14.20 15.80
C ASN A 3 28.07 14.40 16.22
N ASP A 4 27.12 14.20 15.32
CA ASP A 4 25.69 14.31 15.60
C ASP A 4 25.21 13.02 16.30
N ILE A 5 25.66 11.85 15.81
CA ILE A 5 25.43 10.54 16.46
C ILE A 5 25.87 10.58 17.93
N LYS A 6 27.07 11.09 18.23
CA LYS A 6 27.57 11.18 19.61
C LYS A 6 26.64 11.96 20.54
N LYS A 7 26.03 13.04 20.03
CA LYS A 7 25.14 13.88 20.83
C LYS A 7 23.78 13.23 21.01
N LEU A 8 23.26 12.64 19.94
CA LEU A 8 21.87 12.23 19.83
C LEU A 8 21.62 10.80 20.33
N VAL A 9 22.59 9.90 20.25
CA VAL A 9 22.37 8.46 20.56
C VAL A 9 22.11 8.20 22.06
N MET A 10 22.41 9.16 22.92
CA MET A 10 22.27 9.03 24.37
C MET A 10 20.84 9.30 24.84
N GLU A 11 20.11 10.18 24.16
CA GLU A 11 18.75 10.58 24.49
C GLU A 11 17.75 9.83 23.61
N PRO A 12 16.62 9.32 24.15
CA PRO A 12 15.69 8.55 23.33
C PRO A 12 15.04 9.37 22.18
N ASP A 13 14.71 10.66 22.38
CA ASP A 13 14.30 11.54 21.26
C ASP A 13 15.42 11.72 20.23
N GLY A 14 16.66 11.87 20.70
CA GLY A 14 17.83 11.92 19.81
C GLY A 14 18.02 10.64 19.00
N ARG A 15 17.69 9.47 19.57
CA ARG A 15 17.71 8.19 18.83
C ARG A 15 16.63 8.15 17.74
N LEU A 16 15.42 8.63 18.01
CA LEU A 16 14.36 8.73 16.99
C LEU A 16 14.81 9.64 15.85
N PHE A 17 15.36 10.82 16.16
CA PHE A 17 15.89 11.73 15.14
C PHE A 17 17.05 11.11 14.33
N LEU A 18 17.90 10.29 14.94
CA LEU A 18 18.92 9.54 14.20
C LEU A 18 18.33 8.51 13.24
N LEU A 19 17.20 7.89 13.60
CA LEU A 19 16.49 6.97 12.70
C LEU A 19 15.88 7.71 11.52
N GLU A 20 15.29 8.89 11.73
CA GLU A 20 14.77 9.76 10.67
C GLU A 20 15.87 10.13 9.66
N ILE A 21 17.04 10.57 10.16
CA ILE A 21 18.22 10.85 9.30
C ILE A 21 18.62 9.61 8.48
N MET A 22 18.52 8.41 9.07
CA MET A 22 18.85 7.17 8.35
C MET A 22 17.80 6.81 7.30
N GLU A 23 16.53 7.15 7.51
CA GLU A 23 15.47 6.96 6.52
C GLU A 23 15.65 7.85 5.29
N GLU A 24 16.08 9.10 5.49
CA GLU A 24 16.36 10.05 4.39
C GLU A 24 17.48 9.57 3.46
N ILE A 25 18.36 8.68 3.93
CA ILE A 25 19.42 8.11 3.10
C ILE A 25 18.79 7.10 2.14
N PRO A 26 19.04 7.22 0.82
CA PRO A 26 18.55 6.27 -0.17
C PRO A 26 18.90 4.83 0.22
N PHE A 27 17.90 3.94 0.15
CA PHE A 27 17.98 2.57 0.66
C PHE A 27 19.27 1.83 0.22
N ASP A 28 19.62 1.93 -1.07
CA ASP A 28 20.80 1.29 -1.66
C ASP A 28 22.15 1.81 -1.11
N LEU A 29 22.17 3.03 -0.55
CA LEU A 29 23.37 3.66 0.00
C LEU A 29 23.55 3.40 1.51
N ARG A 30 22.48 3.03 2.23
CA ARG A 30 22.52 2.81 3.69
C ARG A 30 23.63 1.83 4.11
N PRO A 31 23.82 0.67 3.45
CA PRO A 31 24.90 -0.26 3.82
C PRO A 31 26.29 0.36 3.68
N ALA A 32 26.53 1.14 2.62
CA ALA A 32 27.83 1.78 2.38
C ALA A 32 28.13 2.88 3.41
N VAL A 33 27.10 3.64 3.80
CA VAL A 33 27.22 4.65 4.87
C VAL A 33 27.55 3.97 6.20
N LEU A 34 26.83 2.91 6.57
CA LEU A 34 27.08 2.19 7.83
C LEU A 34 28.45 1.51 7.87
N GLU A 35 28.88 0.91 6.76
CA GLU A 35 30.23 0.33 6.66
C GLU A 35 31.31 1.41 6.83
N SER A 36 31.09 2.62 6.29
CA SER A 36 31.99 3.76 6.48
C SER A 36 32.03 4.22 7.95
N LEU A 37 30.87 4.26 8.61
CA LEU A 37 30.75 4.58 10.04
C LEU A 37 31.44 3.56 10.93
N SER A 38 31.61 2.31 10.49
CA SER A 38 32.32 1.26 11.25
C SER A 38 33.81 1.55 11.47
N SER A 39 34.38 2.56 10.82
CA SER A 39 35.79 2.95 10.98
C SER A 39 36.05 3.89 12.17
N PHE A 40 35.00 4.39 12.84
CA PHE A 40 35.11 5.32 13.97
C PHE A 40 34.99 4.58 15.30
N TYR A 41 36.11 4.37 16.00
CA TYR A 41 36.16 3.55 17.22
C TYR A 41 35.82 4.37 18.47
N GLU A 42 34.52 4.59 18.68
CA GLU A 42 34.02 5.37 19.82
C GLU A 42 32.88 4.64 20.55
N PRO A 43 32.75 4.79 21.89
CA PRO A 43 31.71 4.09 22.66
C PRO A 43 30.28 4.37 22.18
N GLU A 44 30.00 5.61 21.78
CA GLU A 44 28.68 6.04 21.28
C GLU A 44 28.30 5.32 19.99
N MET A 45 29.30 4.97 19.16
CA MET A 45 29.09 4.22 17.93
C MET A 45 28.64 2.77 18.22
N THR A 46 29.08 2.17 19.33
CA THR A 46 28.54 0.88 19.77
C THR A 46 27.03 0.97 20.02
N THR A 47 26.58 2.02 20.72
CA THR A 47 25.14 2.25 20.98
C THR A 47 24.37 2.45 19.68
N PHE A 48 24.95 3.19 18.73
CA PHE A 48 24.36 3.42 17.41
C PHE A 48 24.17 2.13 16.61
N PHE A 49 25.16 1.24 16.55
CA PHE A 49 25.00 -0.04 15.82
C PHE A 49 24.00 -0.97 16.49
N HIS A 50 23.90 -0.97 17.82
CA HIS A 50 22.82 -1.68 18.51
C HIS A 50 21.45 -1.06 18.25
N LEU A 51 21.36 0.26 18.10
CA LEU A 51 20.11 0.96 17.74
C LEU A 51 19.65 0.55 16.34
N MET A 52 20.54 0.64 15.34
CA MET A 52 20.24 0.20 13.96
C MET A 52 19.81 -1.27 13.94
N LYS A 53 20.49 -2.13 14.69
CA LYS A 53 20.13 -3.54 14.80
C LYS A 53 18.75 -3.74 15.43
N ALA A 54 18.41 -2.99 16.47
CA ALA A 54 17.12 -3.10 17.15
C ALA A 54 15.96 -2.60 16.28
N GLU A 55 16.19 -1.55 15.49
CA GLU A 55 15.17 -0.95 14.64
C GLU A 55 14.93 -1.74 13.34
N PHE A 56 15.97 -1.92 12.54
CA PHE A 56 15.89 -2.47 11.20
C PHE A 56 15.99 -4.01 11.18
N GLY A 57 16.37 -4.63 12.29
CA GLY A 57 16.39 -6.09 12.44
C GLY A 57 17.27 -6.77 11.39
N THR A 58 16.73 -7.80 10.72
CA THR A 58 17.44 -8.64 9.75
C THR A 58 18.04 -7.84 8.59
N GLU A 59 17.47 -6.69 8.25
CA GLU A 59 17.94 -5.81 7.17
C GLU A 59 19.40 -5.38 7.40
N LEU A 60 19.72 -4.95 8.63
CA LEU A 60 21.04 -4.40 8.96
C LEU A 60 21.82 -5.24 9.97
N GLU A 61 21.24 -6.32 10.50
CA GLU A 61 21.82 -7.12 11.59
C GLU A 61 23.21 -7.64 11.23
N ALA A 62 23.41 -8.22 10.06
CA ALA A 62 24.70 -8.77 9.66
C ALA A 62 25.80 -7.70 9.63
N LEU A 63 25.49 -6.50 9.09
CA LEU A 63 26.42 -5.39 9.01
C LEU A 63 26.73 -4.81 10.39
N CYS A 64 25.71 -4.66 11.24
CA CYS A 64 25.86 -4.18 12.61
C CYS A 64 26.70 -5.17 13.44
N ASN A 65 26.45 -6.47 13.32
CA ASN A 65 27.23 -7.52 14.01
C ASN A 65 28.70 -7.46 13.61
N ARG A 66 29.01 -7.36 12.30
CA ARG A 66 30.41 -7.21 11.83
C ARG A 66 31.07 -5.95 12.41
N SER A 67 30.35 -4.84 12.49
CA SER A 67 30.88 -3.59 13.04
C SER A 67 31.14 -3.68 14.53
N LEU A 68 30.22 -4.28 15.30
CA LEU A 68 30.38 -4.56 16.72
C LEU A 68 31.54 -5.53 16.98
N GLU A 69 31.73 -6.55 16.14
CA GLU A 69 32.90 -7.44 16.23
C GLU A 69 34.22 -6.69 16.03
N LYS A 70 34.31 -5.77 15.04
CA LYS A 70 35.47 -4.89 14.85
C LYS A 70 35.77 -4.07 16.11
N TYR A 71 34.73 -3.58 16.80
CA TYR A 71 34.87 -2.78 18.02
C TYR A 71 35.29 -3.62 19.23
N SER A 72 34.74 -4.83 19.36
CA SER A 72 35.16 -5.80 20.38
C SER A 72 36.65 -6.14 20.25
N LEU A 73 37.12 -6.38 19.02
CA LEU A 73 38.54 -6.63 18.73
C LEU A 73 39.44 -5.42 19.03
N ALA A 74 38.90 -4.20 18.92
CA ALA A 74 39.58 -2.96 19.30
C ALA A 74 39.56 -2.69 20.82
N GLY A 75 38.90 -3.55 21.62
CA GLY A 75 38.83 -3.43 23.07
C GLY A 75 37.72 -2.53 23.60
N LEU A 76 36.73 -2.17 22.77
CA LEU A 76 35.54 -1.43 23.21
C LEU A 76 34.54 -2.38 23.87
N ASP A 77 33.77 -1.86 24.83
CA ASP A 77 32.61 -2.57 25.37
C ASP A 77 31.52 -2.61 24.30
N VAL A 78 31.07 -3.82 23.96
CA VAL A 78 30.04 -4.09 22.95
C VAL A 78 28.77 -4.68 23.56
N SER A 79 28.64 -4.61 24.89
CA SER A 79 27.43 -5.05 25.57
C SER A 79 26.20 -4.30 25.02
N PRO A 80 25.06 -5.00 24.83
CA PRO A 80 23.86 -4.38 24.30
C PRO A 80 23.35 -3.32 25.30
N PRO A 81 23.09 -2.09 24.85
CA PRO A 81 22.56 -1.05 25.71
C PRO A 81 21.12 -1.38 26.12
N GLN A 82 20.74 -0.94 27.30
CA GLN A 82 19.35 -0.94 27.71
C GLN A 82 18.70 0.35 27.18
N PHE A 83 17.92 0.23 26.10
CA PHE A 83 17.27 1.39 25.48
C PHE A 83 16.15 1.99 26.32
N PHE A 84 15.47 1.16 27.12
CA PHE A 84 14.34 1.57 27.94
C PHE A 84 14.53 1.19 29.42
N ARG A 85 14.24 2.13 30.31
CA ARG A 85 14.19 1.95 31.77
C ARG A 85 12.90 2.55 32.29
N GLY A 86 12.25 1.86 33.22
CA GLY A 86 11.06 2.36 33.90
C GLY A 86 10.06 1.26 34.20
N SER A 87 9.08 1.59 35.03
CA SER A 87 7.92 0.74 35.33
C SER A 87 6.65 1.34 34.75
N PHE A 88 5.76 0.48 34.27
CA PHE A 88 4.47 0.91 33.73
C PHE A 88 3.71 1.70 34.80
N TYR A 89 3.27 2.90 34.46
CA TYR A 89 2.48 3.75 35.34
C TYR A 89 1.00 3.66 34.98
N LYS A 90 0.62 4.18 33.80
CA LYS A 90 -0.76 4.20 33.29
C LYS A 90 -0.75 4.26 31.75
N ALA A 91 -1.87 3.92 31.13
CA ALA A 91 -2.09 4.12 29.71
C ALA A 91 -3.51 4.59 29.45
N TYR A 92 -3.69 5.43 28.43
CA TYR A 92 -5.00 5.89 27.97
C TYR A 92 -5.15 5.71 26.46
N ALA A 93 -6.37 5.48 26.00
CA ALA A 93 -6.67 5.42 24.58
C ALA A 93 -7.99 6.13 24.25
N THR A 94 -8.08 6.69 23.04
CA THR A 94 -9.26 7.40 22.56
C THR A 94 -10.43 6.47 22.29
N ARG A 95 -11.66 6.97 22.43
CA ARG A 95 -12.89 6.24 22.12
C ARG A 95 -13.28 6.25 20.64
N THR A 96 -12.28 6.10 19.76
CA THR A 96 -12.41 6.24 18.31
C THR A 96 -12.28 4.92 17.55
N ARG A 97 -12.23 3.76 18.24
CA ARG A 97 -12.03 2.44 17.59
C ARG A 97 -12.98 2.14 16.42
N HIS A 98 -14.19 2.69 16.46
CA HIS A 98 -15.22 2.59 15.41
C HIS A 98 -14.90 3.27 14.07
N THR A 99 -13.86 4.12 14.04
CA THR A 99 -13.28 4.70 12.82
C THR A 99 -12.02 3.94 12.36
N SER A 100 -11.73 2.80 12.99
CA SER A 100 -10.51 2.00 12.79
C SER A 100 -9.22 2.76 13.14
N ARG A 101 -9.32 3.80 13.97
CA ARG A 101 -8.19 4.64 14.40
C ARG A 101 -8.23 4.84 15.91
N ILE A 102 -7.07 4.80 16.56
CA ILE A 102 -6.92 5.03 18.00
C ILE A 102 -5.67 5.87 18.23
N ALA A 103 -5.79 6.95 18.99
CA ALA A 103 -4.64 7.55 19.65
C ALA A 103 -4.50 6.95 21.05
N MET A 104 -3.28 6.62 21.44
CA MET A 104 -2.98 5.98 22.71
C MET A 104 -1.74 6.60 23.32
N ASP A 105 -1.74 6.78 24.64
CA ASP A 105 -0.54 7.15 25.38
C ASP A 105 -0.22 6.11 26.46
N ILE A 106 1.07 5.92 26.71
CA ILE A 106 1.58 4.99 27.71
C ILE A 106 2.63 5.71 28.54
N ALA A 107 2.30 5.96 29.80
CA ALA A 107 3.20 6.61 30.74
C ALA A 107 4.05 5.59 31.50
N TRP A 108 5.33 5.92 31.63
CA TRP A 108 6.33 5.15 32.36
C TRP A 108 6.95 6.00 33.47
N ASP A 109 7.04 5.40 34.65
CA ASP A 109 7.78 5.98 35.78
C ASP A 109 9.25 5.55 35.68
N ILE A 110 10.14 6.53 35.51
CA ILE A 110 11.58 6.34 35.41
C ILE A 110 12.33 6.65 36.73
N GLY A 111 11.60 6.94 37.81
CA GLY A 111 12.15 7.29 39.13
C GLY A 111 12.48 8.79 39.33
N GLY A 112 12.08 9.64 38.39
CA GLY A 112 12.22 11.11 38.44
C GLY A 112 10.97 11.83 38.96
N SER A 113 10.91 13.16 38.80
CA SER A 113 9.72 13.96 39.14
C SER A 113 8.63 13.97 38.07
N GLY A 114 8.95 13.46 36.87
CA GLY A 114 8.05 13.35 35.73
C GLY A 114 7.94 11.92 35.22
N VAL A 115 7.00 11.71 34.28
CA VAL A 115 6.80 10.46 33.55
C VAL A 115 7.24 10.61 32.11
N TYR A 116 7.68 9.50 31.53
CA TYR A 116 7.96 9.41 30.10
C TYR A 116 6.70 8.92 29.42
N VAL A 117 6.18 9.68 28.47
CA VAL A 117 4.92 9.36 27.79
C VAL A 117 5.22 8.94 26.36
N GLU A 118 4.91 7.69 26.05
CA GLU A 118 4.98 7.13 24.70
C GLU A 118 3.61 7.29 24.03
N CYS A 119 3.56 8.04 22.93
CA CYS A 119 2.34 8.35 22.20
C CYS A 119 2.30 7.54 20.90
N PHE A 120 1.20 6.83 20.68
CA PHE A 120 0.94 6.06 19.49
C PHE A 120 -0.29 6.60 18.77
N TYR A 121 -0.21 6.66 17.44
CA TYR A 121 -1.38 6.69 16.59
C TYR A 121 -1.46 5.36 15.86
N LEU A 122 -2.50 4.59 16.18
CA LEU A 122 -2.74 3.26 15.66
C LEU A 122 -3.89 3.30 14.68
N THR A 123 -3.70 2.65 13.53
CA THR A 123 -4.72 2.46 12.52
C THR A 123 -4.87 0.97 12.25
N PHE A 124 -6.10 0.54 11.99
CA PHE A 124 -6.44 -0.86 11.72
C PHE A 124 -6.77 -1.05 10.23
N ASN A 125 -6.00 -0.37 9.37
CA ASN A 125 -6.01 -0.41 7.91
C ASN A 125 -4.61 -0.88 7.41
N ALA A 126 -4.14 -0.43 6.24
CA ALA A 126 -2.80 -0.76 5.75
C ALA A 126 -1.66 -0.08 6.54
N ASP A 127 -1.91 1.07 7.19
CA ASP A 127 -0.88 1.90 7.85
C ASP A 127 -0.45 1.35 9.22
N GLY A 128 -1.25 0.50 9.88
CA GLY A 128 -0.91 -0.17 11.14
C GLY A 128 -0.45 0.77 12.28
N VAL A 129 0.77 0.56 12.80
CA VAL A 129 1.44 1.50 13.71
C VAL A 129 1.92 2.68 12.89
N HIS A 130 1.04 3.67 12.74
CA HIS A 130 1.23 4.79 11.85
C HIS A 130 2.20 5.84 12.38
N SER A 131 2.07 6.22 13.66
CA SER A 131 2.97 7.19 14.28
C SER A 131 3.35 6.80 15.70
N PHE A 132 4.59 7.09 16.05
CA PHE A 132 5.14 6.93 17.38
C PHE A 132 6.06 8.11 17.70
N PHE A 133 5.81 8.75 18.83
CA PHE A 133 6.70 9.77 19.38
C PHE A 133 6.64 9.72 20.90
N MET A 134 7.59 10.40 21.53
CA MET A 134 7.73 10.38 22.98
C MET A 134 7.75 11.82 23.53
N VAL A 135 7.25 11.97 24.75
CA VAL A 135 7.36 13.21 25.52
C VAL A 135 8.11 12.90 26.81
N GLU A 136 9.32 13.43 26.92
CA GLU A 136 10.18 13.26 28.09
C GLU A 136 9.80 14.21 29.24
N ASP A 137 10.06 13.78 30.47
CA ASP A 137 9.94 14.57 31.71
C ASP A 137 8.60 15.30 31.91
N MET A 138 7.48 14.72 31.46
CA MET A 138 6.16 15.29 31.68
C MET A 138 5.81 15.26 33.17
N PRO A 139 5.45 16.39 33.82
CA PRO A 139 5.05 16.40 35.21
C PRO A 139 3.82 15.50 35.45
N LEU A 140 3.86 14.64 36.47
CA LEU A 140 2.76 13.72 36.82
C LEU A 140 1.41 14.43 36.95
N SER A 141 1.39 15.59 37.60
CA SER A 141 0.16 16.39 37.77
C SER A 141 -0.39 16.91 36.45
N GLN A 142 0.48 17.24 35.49
CA GLN A 142 0.08 17.68 34.16
C GLN A 142 -0.46 16.49 33.36
N TYR A 143 0.21 15.34 33.41
CA TYR A 143 -0.26 14.12 32.76
C TYR A 143 -1.69 13.76 33.23
N GLU A 144 -1.91 13.68 34.54
CA GLU A 144 -3.25 13.36 35.07
C GLU A 144 -4.30 14.43 34.71
N GLN A 145 -3.96 15.72 34.83
CA GLN A 145 -4.89 16.81 34.50
C GLN A 145 -5.28 16.84 33.02
N ASP A 146 -4.32 16.71 32.11
CA ASP A 146 -4.60 16.76 30.66
C ASP A 146 -5.58 15.64 30.26
N ARG A 147 -5.45 14.45 30.86
CA ARG A 147 -6.30 13.29 30.54
C ARG A 147 -7.64 13.31 31.28
N GLU A 148 -7.75 14.01 32.40
CA GLU A 148 -9.04 14.33 33.03
C GLU A 148 -9.84 15.36 32.22
N VAL A 149 -9.15 16.29 31.54
CA VAL A 149 -9.78 17.33 30.71
C VAL A 149 -10.17 16.79 29.32
N LEU A 150 -9.40 15.85 28.76
CA LEU A 150 -9.71 15.17 27.50
C LEU A 150 -10.83 14.13 27.70
N ALA A 151 -12.09 14.56 27.53
CA ALA A 151 -13.29 13.75 27.77
C ALA A 151 -13.39 12.42 26.98
N ASP A 152 -12.55 12.24 25.95
CA ASP A 152 -12.61 11.11 25.02
C ASP A 152 -11.51 10.05 25.23
N MET A 153 -10.63 10.22 26.22
CA MET A 153 -9.60 9.25 26.59
C MET A 153 -10.08 8.33 27.72
N ILE A 154 -9.83 7.03 27.60
CA ILE A 154 -10.15 6.04 28.66
C ILE A 154 -8.90 5.31 29.11
N GLU A 155 -8.82 5.04 30.41
CA GLU A 155 -7.73 4.25 30.97
C GLU A 155 -7.80 2.81 30.46
N ILE A 156 -6.65 2.29 30.05
CA ILE A 156 -6.45 0.90 29.62
C ILE A 156 -5.31 0.26 30.40
N SER A 157 -5.37 -1.05 30.54
CA SER A 157 -4.29 -1.83 31.15
C SER A 157 -3.11 -2.01 30.20
N PHE A 158 -1.96 -2.37 30.75
CA PHE A 158 -0.77 -2.71 29.97
C PHE A 158 -1.02 -3.85 28.98
N ASP A 159 -1.73 -4.90 29.38
CA ASP A 159 -2.07 -6.03 28.50
C ASP A 159 -2.96 -5.58 27.32
N GLU A 160 -3.89 -4.66 27.57
CA GLU A 160 -4.74 -4.08 26.54
C GLU A 160 -3.94 -3.20 25.56
N ALA A 161 -3.03 -2.37 26.07
CA ALA A 161 -2.12 -1.59 25.23
C ALA A 161 -1.23 -2.47 24.35
N CYS A 162 -0.65 -3.53 24.92
CA CYS A 162 0.13 -4.52 24.18
C CYS A 162 -0.68 -5.21 23.07
N SER A 163 -1.95 -5.57 23.34
CA SER A 163 -2.83 -6.18 22.34
C SER A 163 -3.12 -5.21 21.19
N LEU A 164 -3.43 -3.94 21.47
CA LEU A 164 -3.71 -2.94 20.44
C LEU A 164 -2.49 -2.68 19.55
N ILE A 165 -1.31 -2.48 20.13
CA ILE A 165 -0.06 -2.28 19.36
C ILE A 165 0.24 -3.52 18.51
N SER A 166 0.09 -4.72 19.07
CA SER A 166 0.36 -5.96 18.34
C SER A 166 -0.60 -6.16 17.17
N GLN A 167 -1.88 -5.80 17.34
CA GLN A 167 -2.87 -5.84 16.26
C GLN A 167 -2.52 -4.85 15.15
N ALA A 168 -2.24 -3.58 15.47
CA ALA A 168 -1.84 -2.58 14.50
C ALA A 168 -0.53 -2.98 13.77
N PHE A 169 0.45 -3.51 14.49
CA PHE A 169 1.69 -4.00 13.89
C PHE A 169 1.47 -5.19 12.95
N GLN A 170 0.53 -6.08 13.27
CA GLN A 170 0.14 -7.18 12.39
C GLN A 170 -0.48 -6.67 11.08
N HIS A 171 -1.19 -5.54 11.13
CA HIS A 171 -1.69 -4.88 9.93
C HIS A 171 -0.54 -4.36 9.03
N ASN A 172 0.52 -3.79 9.60
CA ASN A 172 1.72 -3.42 8.82
C ASN A 172 2.31 -4.64 8.11
N ILE A 173 2.50 -5.74 8.85
CA ILE A 173 3.03 -6.99 8.31
C ILE A 173 2.15 -7.47 7.14
N THR A 174 0.85 -7.62 7.38
CA THR A 174 -0.08 -8.17 6.37
C THR A 174 -0.14 -7.31 5.10
N HIS A 175 0.05 -6.00 5.20
CA HIS A 175 0.08 -5.09 4.05
C HIS A 175 1.50 -4.79 3.54
N MET A 176 2.54 -5.38 4.14
CA MET A 176 3.96 -5.12 3.83
C MET A 176 4.33 -3.63 3.91
N THR A 177 3.67 -2.87 4.79
CA THR A 177 3.97 -1.46 5.04
C THR A 177 4.98 -1.33 6.16
N ARG A 178 5.69 -0.20 6.18
CA ARG A 178 6.67 0.10 7.22
C ARG A 178 5.95 0.64 8.46
N PRO A 179 6.17 0.07 9.66
CA PRO A 179 5.69 0.66 10.90
C PRO A 179 6.48 1.94 11.24
N ALA A 180 5.89 2.83 12.03
CA ALA A 180 6.56 4.02 12.55
C ALA A 180 7.91 3.70 13.20
N LEU A 181 8.88 4.61 13.07
CA LEU A 181 10.18 4.47 13.73
C LEU A 181 10.04 4.39 15.26
N GLY A 182 10.98 3.73 15.92
CA GLY A 182 11.00 3.58 17.38
C GLY A 182 10.73 2.16 17.87
N LYS A 183 10.80 1.17 16.98
CA LYS A 183 10.67 -0.25 17.33
C LYS A 183 11.60 -0.64 18.46
N PHE A 184 12.80 -0.08 18.54
CA PHE A 184 13.71 -0.30 19.67
C PHE A 184 13.11 0.02 21.06
N LEU A 185 12.09 0.89 21.13
CA LEU A 185 11.31 1.20 22.35
C LEU A 185 10.07 0.32 22.48
N TYR A 186 9.27 0.22 21.43
CA TYR A 186 7.96 -0.44 21.51
C TYR A 186 8.00 -1.96 21.25
N GLN A 187 9.16 -2.54 20.94
CA GLN A 187 9.36 -4.00 20.88
C GLN A 187 9.00 -4.70 22.19
N LYS A 188 9.09 -4.00 23.34
CA LYS A 188 8.66 -4.52 24.65
C LYS A 188 7.19 -4.90 24.68
N TYR A 189 6.32 -4.18 23.96
CA TYR A 189 4.89 -4.48 23.87
C TYR A 189 4.64 -5.69 22.95
N LEU A 190 5.35 -5.75 21.82
CA LEU A 190 5.26 -6.85 20.86
C LEU A 190 5.73 -8.19 21.47
N ASN A 191 6.71 -8.13 22.38
CA ASN A 191 7.29 -9.30 23.05
C ASN A 191 6.54 -9.72 24.34
N HIS A 192 5.52 -8.97 24.77
CA HIS A 192 4.86 -9.18 26.07
C HIS A 192 4.24 -10.57 26.23
N GLY A 193 3.99 -11.31 25.14
CA GLY A 193 3.69 -12.74 25.11
C GLY A 193 2.31 -13.14 25.67
N GLN A 194 1.73 -12.33 26.55
CA GLN A 194 0.39 -12.46 27.10
C GLN A 194 -0.63 -11.91 26.11
N ARG A 195 -1.53 -12.76 25.62
CA ARG A 195 -2.60 -12.39 24.69
C ARG A 195 -3.93 -12.31 25.43
N LEU A 196 -4.72 -11.30 25.08
CA LEU A 196 -6.10 -11.22 25.53
C LEU A 196 -6.92 -12.38 24.97
N SER A 197 -7.94 -12.81 25.69
CA SER A 197 -8.94 -13.74 25.14
C SER A 197 -9.81 -13.01 24.10
N PRO A 198 -10.43 -13.71 23.15
CA PRO A 198 -11.33 -13.08 22.16
C PRO A 198 -12.46 -12.26 22.80
N GLU A 199 -12.96 -12.71 23.96
CA GLU A 199 -14.00 -12.00 24.72
C GLU A 199 -13.48 -10.69 25.33
N GLN A 200 -12.23 -10.68 25.81
CA GLN A 200 -11.58 -9.49 26.32
C GLN A 200 -11.26 -8.50 25.21
N GLU A 201 -10.81 -8.97 24.04
CA GLU A 201 -10.57 -8.13 22.86
C GLU A 201 -11.87 -7.49 22.35
N GLN A 202 -12.95 -8.26 22.29
CA GLN A 202 -14.27 -7.74 21.95
C GLN A 202 -14.73 -6.68 22.97
N ALA A 203 -14.59 -6.95 24.26
CA ALA A 203 -14.96 -6.01 25.31
C ALA A 203 -14.14 -4.71 25.24
N LEU A 204 -12.84 -4.82 25.00
CA LEU A 204 -11.93 -3.67 24.81
C LEU A 204 -12.35 -2.84 23.60
N THR A 205 -12.57 -3.49 22.45
CA THR A 205 -12.97 -2.84 21.19
C THR A 205 -14.28 -2.06 21.36
N LEU A 206 -15.27 -2.66 22.04
CA LEU A 206 -16.55 -1.99 22.33
C LEU A 206 -16.41 -0.86 23.35
N ARG A 207 -15.47 -0.95 24.29
CA ARG A 207 -15.20 0.10 25.30
C ARG A 207 -14.53 1.32 24.65
N LEU A 208 -13.59 1.06 23.74
CA LEU A 208 -12.88 2.07 22.93
C LEU A 208 -13.71 2.58 21.75
N SER A 209 -14.97 2.18 21.62
CA SER A 209 -15.89 2.74 20.64
C SER A 209 -16.82 3.77 21.29
N SER A 210 -17.15 4.81 20.55
CA SER A 210 -18.20 5.75 20.92
C SER A 210 -19.55 5.04 20.90
N ARG A 211 -20.57 5.61 21.56
CA ARG A 211 -21.90 5.00 21.57
C ARG A 211 -22.64 5.35 20.28
N LEU A 212 -22.55 4.47 19.30
CA LEU A 212 -23.18 4.64 18.00
C LEU A 212 -24.68 4.34 18.03
N GLY A 213 -25.46 5.17 17.33
CA GLY A 213 -26.85 4.85 16.96
C GLY A 213 -26.92 3.78 15.85
N PRO A 214 -28.11 3.24 15.54
CA PRO A 214 -28.28 2.20 14.51
C PRO A 214 -27.70 2.58 13.13
N ARG A 215 -27.93 3.82 12.67
CA ARG A 215 -27.38 4.34 11.41
C ARG A 215 -25.85 4.35 11.43
N GLN A 216 -25.28 4.97 12.47
CA GLN A 216 -23.83 5.12 12.63
C GLN A 216 -23.13 3.77 12.74
N LEU A 217 -23.74 2.79 13.41
CA LEU A 217 -23.18 1.45 13.51
C LEU A 217 -23.07 0.76 12.14
N VAL A 218 -24.09 0.88 11.29
CA VAL A 218 -24.08 0.26 9.95
C VAL A 218 -23.15 1.03 8.99
N ASN A 219 -23.07 2.35 9.07
CA ASN A 219 -22.06 3.11 8.33
C ASN A 219 -20.63 2.73 8.77
N SER A 220 -20.41 2.55 10.07
CA SER A 220 -19.15 2.06 10.64
C SER A 220 -18.82 0.63 10.20
N PHE A 221 -19.82 -0.23 10.04
CA PHE A 221 -19.67 -1.55 9.44
C PHE A 221 -19.13 -1.45 8.00
N PHE A 222 -19.71 -0.61 7.14
CA PHE A 222 -19.20 -0.43 5.77
C PHE A 222 -17.77 0.12 5.75
N ARG A 223 -17.44 1.06 6.66
CA ARG A 223 -16.07 1.57 6.80
C ARG A 223 -15.08 0.47 7.15
N ALA A 224 -15.39 -0.35 8.15
CA ALA A 224 -14.51 -1.44 8.56
C ALA A 224 -14.38 -2.53 7.49
N VAL A 225 -15.41 -2.74 6.65
CA VAL A 225 -15.30 -3.61 5.47
C VAL A 225 -14.31 -3.03 4.46
N ARG A 226 -14.38 -1.73 4.16
CA ARG A 226 -13.42 -1.06 3.26
C ARG A 226 -11.99 -1.17 3.78
N GLU A 227 -11.79 -0.91 5.06
CA GLU A 227 -10.47 -0.90 5.72
C GLU A 227 -9.97 -2.31 6.10
N ARG A 228 -10.80 -3.34 5.87
CA ARG A 228 -10.52 -4.75 6.22
C ARG A 228 -10.25 -4.97 7.71
N ASP A 229 -10.89 -4.18 8.55
CA ASP A 229 -10.81 -4.29 10.00
C ASP A 229 -11.76 -5.38 10.53
N TRP A 230 -11.34 -6.62 10.34
CA TRP A 230 -12.11 -7.80 10.73
C TRP A 230 -12.30 -7.90 12.24
N ASN A 231 -11.35 -7.40 13.03
CA ASN A 231 -11.44 -7.45 14.50
C ASN A 231 -12.55 -6.55 15.01
N TYR A 232 -12.70 -5.35 14.43
CA TYR A 232 -13.84 -4.50 14.75
C TYR A 232 -15.17 -5.08 14.27
N LEU A 233 -15.22 -5.60 13.03
CA LEU A 233 -16.44 -6.21 12.49
C LEU A 233 -16.95 -7.35 13.37
N ASP A 234 -16.05 -8.24 13.80
CA ASP A 234 -16.38 -9.34 14.70
C ASP A 234 -16.91 -8.85 16.06
N SER A 235 -16.48 -7.66 16.50
CA SER A 235 -16.93 -7.09 17.78
C SER A 235 -18.37 -6.57 17.73
N ILE A 236 -18.84 -6.10 16.56
CA ILE A 236 -20.15 -5.49 16.36
C ILE A 236 -21.20 -6.45 15.77
N VAL A 237 -20.77 -7.64 15.34
CA VAL A 237 -21.62 -8.71 14.81
C VAL A 237 -21.76 -9.85 15.84
N VAL A 238 -22.91 -10.53 15.87
CA VAL A 238 -23.08 -11.71 16.74
C VAL A 238 -22.15 -12.85 16.26
N PRO A 239 -21.48 -13.61 17.16
CA PRO A 239 -20.49 -14.61 16.80
C PRO A 239 -20.92 -15.63 15.72
N ASP A 240 -22.19 -16.02 15.72
CA ASP A 240 -22.75 -16.98 14.76
C ASP A 240 -22.71 -16.47 13.30
N CYS A 241 -22.72 -15.14 13.11
CA CYS A 241 -22.70 -14.51 11.79
C CYS A 241 -21.28 -14.18 11.29
N VAL A 242 -20.27 -14.19 12.17
CA VAL A 242 -18.88 -13.81 11.84
C VAL A 242 -18.29 -14.60 10.67
N PRO A 243 -18.37 -15.95 10.63
CA PRO A 243 -17.79 -16.71 9.51
C PRO A 243 -18.42 -16.35 8.17
N VAL A 244 -19.73 -16.09 8.17
CA VAL A 244 -20.49 -15.67 6.99
C VAL A 244 -20.05 -14.27 6.57
N THR A 245 -19.96 -13.32 7.50
CA THR A 245 -19.47 -11.96 7.22
C THR A 245 -18.08 -11.95 6.62
N ARG A 246 -17.16 -12.70 7.21
CA ARG A 246 -15.80 -12.82 6.66
C ARG A 246 -15.85 -13.45 5.27
N GLN A 247 -16.54 -14.57 5.05
CA GLN A 247 -16.58 -15.18 3.72
C GLN A 247 -17.18 -14.27 2.63
N TYR A 248 -18.29 -13.60 2.95
CA TYR A 248 -19.00 -12.76 1.98
C TYR A 248 -18.20 -11.51 1.60
N PHE A 249 -17.60 -10.81 2.56
CA PHE A 249 -16.88 -9.56 2.30
C PHE A 249 -15.37 -9.74 2.06
N HIS A 250 -14.80 -10.93 2.29
CA HIS A 250 -13.39 -11.24 2.00
C HIS A 250 -13.17 -11.67 0.53
N MET A 251 -14.23 -12.04 -0.20
CA MET A 251 -14.12 -12.50 -1.59
C MET A 251 -14.03 -11.33 -2.59
N MET A 252 -12.85 -10.72 -2.73
CA MET A 252 -12.45 -9.94 -3.93
C MET A 252 -13.28 -8.67 -4.27
N HIS A 253 -14.20 -8.22 -3.44
CA HIS A 253 -14.95 -6.97 -3.69
C HIS A 253 -14.23 -5.75 -3.15
N GLN A 254 -13.98 -4.77 -4.01
CA GLN A 254 -13.67 -3.41 -3.53
C GLN A 254 -14.99 -2.69 -3.26
N LEU A 255 -15.23 -2.34 -2.00
CA LEU A 255 -16.36 -1.51 -1.61
C LEU A 255 -16.08 -0.06 -2.01
N VAL A 256 -16.81 0.42 -3.01
CA VAL A 256 -16.67 1.80 -3.53
C VAL A 256 -17.54 2.76 -2.72
N GLU A 257 -18.75 2.34 -2.40
CA GLU A 257 -19.70 3.13 -1.63
C GLU A 257 -20.54 2.21 -0.73
N GLY A 258 -20.85 2.66 0.48
CA GLY A 258 -21.71 1.94 1.40
C GLY A 258 -22.41 2.90 2.33
N GLN A 259 -23.74 2.98 2.25
CA GLN A 259 -24.52 3.99 2.96
C GLN A 259 -25.87 3.44 3.45
N VAL A 260 -26.30 3.94 4.60
CA VAL A 260 -27.65 3.69 5.14
C VAL A 260 -28.67 4.62 4.50
N ASP A 261 -29.76 4.04 4.02
CA ASP A 261 -30.92 4.79 3.50
C ASP A 261 -31.91 5.06 4.64
N GLU A 262 -32.39 3.98 5.26
CA GLU A 262 -33.53 4.03 6.18
C GLU A 262 -33.22 3.32 7.51
N VAL A 263 -33.74 3.88 8.60
CA VAL A 263 -33.66 3.27 9.93
C VAL A 263 -35.05 3.21 10.55
N LEU A 264 -35.50 1.99 10.81
CA LEU A 264 -36.71 1.68 11.55
C LEU A 264 -36.32 1.15 12.93
N ALA A 265 -36.24 2.05 13.92
CA ALA A 265 -35.77 1.72 15.26
C ALA A 265 -36.90 1.71 16.30
N SER A 266 -36.89 0.68 17.14
CA SER A 266 -37.62 0.61 18.40
C SER A 266 -36.64 0.76 19.59
N ARG A 267 -37.13 0.64 20.83
CA ARG A 267 -36.27 0.79 22.03
C ARG A 267 -35.18 -0.28 22.16
N SER A 268 -35.39 -1.48 21.62
CA SER A 268 -34.50 -2.64 21.81
C SER A 268 -34.08 -3.35 20.52
N VAL A 269 -34.78 -3.09 19.41
CA VAL A 269 -34.52 -3.68 18.09
C VAL A 269 -34.56 -2.57 17.05
N ALA A 270 -33.68 -2.61 16.06
CA ALA A 270 -33.72 -1.72 14.91
C ALA A 270 -33.52 -2.52 13.63
N GLN A 271 -34.19 -2.09 12.58
CA GLN A 271 -34.02 -2.59 11.23
C GLN A 271 -33.45 -1.44 10.40
N VAL A 272 -32.33 -1.68 9.74
CA VAL A 272 -31.60 -0.67 8.99
C VAL A 272 -31.47 -1.17 7.55
N ASN A 273 -31.97 -0.40 6.60
CA ASN A 273 -31.81 -0.66 5.19
C ASN A 273 -30.69 0.23 4.66
N GLY A 274 -29.78 -0.32 3.88
CA GLY A 274 -28.71 0.42 3.23
C GLY A 274 -28.29 -0.28 1.96
N TYR A 275 -27.45 0.39 1.19
CA TYR A 275 -26.88 -0.17 -0.03
C TYR A 275 -25.36 -0.15 0.03
N ALA A 276 -24.76 -1.02 -0.77
CA ALA A 276 -23.34 -1.00 -1.07
C ALA A 276 -23.14 -1.11 -2.58
N ILE A 277 -22.13 -0.41 -3.09
CA ILE A 277 -21.66 -0.52 -4.46
C ILE A 277 -20.31 -1.24 -4.40
N PHE A 278 -20.29 -2.43 -4.99
CA PHE A 278 -19.10 -3.26 -5.12
C PHE A 278 -18.59 -3.27 -6.53
N MET A 279 -17.27 -3.30 -6.66
CA MET A 279 -16.63 -3.54 -7.93
C MET A 279 -16.05 -4.96 -7.97
N GLU A 280 -16.35 -5.66 -9.07
CA GLU A 280 -15.69 -6.91 -9.46
C GLU A 280 -15.18 -6.76 -10.90
N ASP A 281 -13.87 -6.85 -11.09
CA ASP A 281 -13.21 -6.67 -12.39
C ASP A 281 -13.57 -5.34 -13.08
N ARG A 282 -14.54 -5.36 -14.01
CA ARG A 282 -15.04 -4.19 -14.76
C ARG A 282 -16.56 -3.99 -14.62
N SER A 283 -17.21 -4.78 -13.79
CA SER A 283 -18.65 -4.67 -13.53
C SER A 283 -18.87 -4.09 -12.13
N CYS A 284 -19.85 -3.19 -12.04
CA CYS A 284 -20.26 -2.59 -10.78
C CYS A 284 -21.60 -3.22 -10.36
N TYR A 285 -21.71 -3.61 -9.10
CA TYR A 285 -22.93 -4.18 -8.55
C TYR A 285 -23.45 -3.29 -7.44
N ARG A 286 -24.75 -2.97 -7.50
CA ARG A 286 -25.47 -2.39 -6.38
C ARG A 286 -26.13 -3.52 -5.61
N GLU A 287 -25.81 -3.60 -4.32
CA GLU A 287 -26.34 -4.60 -3.42
C GLU A 287 -27.13 -3.89 -2.31
N GLU A 288 -28.41 -4.27 -2.16
CA GLU A 288 -29.23 -3.76 -1.06
C GLU A 288 -29.18 -4.72 0.11
N TYR A 289 -29.02 -4.15 1.31
CA TYR A 289 -28.85 -4.87 2.54
C TYR A 289 -29.89 -4.46 3.57
N GLN A 290 -30.34 -5.45 4.31
CA GLN A 290 -31.17 -5.26 5.48
C GLN A 290 -30.46 -5.80 6.71
N PHE A 291 -30.13 -4.90 7.63
CA PHE A 291 -29.49 -5.21 8.91
C PHE A 291 -30.52 -5.23 10.02
N ASN A 292 -30.49 -6.29 10.83
CA ASN A 292 -31.28 -6.40 12.04
C ASN A 292 -30.37 -6.20 13.24
N LEU A 293 -30.61 -5.14 14.01
CA LEU A 293 -29.82 -4.76 15.17
C LEU A 293 -30.59 -5.04 16.45
N LYS A 294 -29.89 -5.51 17.46
CA LYS A 294 -30.42 -5.68 18.83
C LYS A 294 -29.57 -4.89 19.81
N LYS A 295 -30.20 -4.38 20.86
CA LYS A 295 -29.48 -3.71 21.94
C LYS A 295 -28.85 -4.76 22.86
N GLY A 296 -27.52 -4.77 22.91
CA GLY A 296 -26.75 -5.66 23.77
C GLY A 296 -26.82 -5.29 25.25
N VAL A 297 -26.21 -6.13 26.10
CA VAL A 297 -26.22 -6.01 27.58
C VAL A 297 -25.69 -4.65 28.05
N ASN A 298 -24.72 -4.08 27.34
CA ASN A 298 -24.08 -2.80 27.66
C ASN A 298 -24.81 -1.58 27.08
N LYS A 299 -26.06 -1.74 26.61
CA LYS A 299 -26.86 -0.73 25.89
C LYS A 299 -26.28 -0.29 24.54
N ASN A 300 -25.23 -0.93 24.06
CA ASN A 300 -24.70 -0.75 22.71
C ASN A 300 -25.55 -1.52 21.70
N TRP A 301 -25.64 -1.02 20.47
CA TRP A 301 -26.27 -1.75 19.37
C TRP A 301 -25.31 -2.79 18.81
N ILE A 302 -25.83 -3.96 18.44
CA ILE A 302 -25.08 -5.08 17.84
C ILE A 302 -25.88 -5.58 16.65
N ILE A 303 -25.20 -5.91 15.55
CA ILE A 303 -25.79 -6.50 14.36
C ILE A 303 -26.09 -7.97 14.66
N SER A 304 -27.37 -8.30 14.74
CA SER A 304 -27.85 -9.65 15.04
C SER A 304 -27.88 -10.56 13.83
N ASN A 305 -28.24 -10.01 12.68
CA ASN A 305 -28.21 -10.67 11.38
C ASN A 305 -28.26 -9.59 10.29
N TYR A 306 -27.86 -9.93 9.08
CA TYR A 306 -28.11 -9.14 7.88
C TYR A 306 -28.41 -10.06 6.71
N SER A 307 -29.16 -9.56 5.75
CA SER A 307 -29.46 -10.28 4.51
C SER A 307 -29.30 -9.35 3.33
N GLN A 308 -28.67 -9.87 2.29
CA GLN A 308 -28.70 -9.25 0.97
C GLN A 308 -30.11 -9.44 0.39
N VAL A 309 -30.76 -8.33 0.06
CA VAL A 309 -32.13 -8.31 -0.47
C VAL A 309 -32.10 -8.42 -1.98
N THR A 310 -31.26 -7.61 -2.62
CA THR A 310 -31.07 -7.58 -4.07
C THR A 310 -29.60 -7.43 -4.42
N ARG A 311 -29.26 -7.92 -5.61
CA ARG A 311 -27.98 -7.69 -6.27
C ARG A 311 -28.29 -7.38 -7.72
N GLU A 312 -27.97 -6.18 -8.14
CA GLU A 312 -28.21 -5.72 -9.49
C GLU A 312 -26.89 -5.23 -10.09
N GLU A 313 -26.59 -5.65 -11.32
CA GLU A 313 -25.51 -5.06 -12.09
C GLU A 313 -25.92 -3.63 -12.47
N ILE A 314 -25.07 -2.67 -12.14
CA ILE A 314 -25.30 -1.27 -12.48
C ILE A 314 -25.07 -1.12 -13.97
N GLU A 315 -26.11 -0.67 -14.70
CA GLU A 315 -26.00 -0.45 -16.13
C GLU A 315 -24.85 0.52 -16.46
N ASN A 316 -24.17 0.26 -17.57
CA ASN A 316 -23.06 1.08 -18.06
C ASN A 316 -23.43 2.55 -18.35
N LEU A 317 -24.71 2.91 -18.39
CA LEU A 317 -25.16 4.30 -18.62
C LEU A 317 -25.76 4.93 -17.37
N SER A 318 -25.76 4.23 -16.23
CA SER A 318 -26.31 4.72 -14.98
C SER A 318 -25.41 5.81 -14.38
N ASP A 319 -26.04 6.83 -13.80
CA ASP A 319 -25.37 7.87 -12.99
C ASP A 319 -24.79 7.29 -11.68
N LEU A 320 -25.13 6.04 -11.33
CA LEU A 320 -24.55 5.35 -10.18
C LEU A 320 -23.28 4.55 -10.53
N ASN A 321 -22.93 4.46 -11.82
CA ASN A 321 -21.76 3.72 -12.25
C ASN A 321 -20.51 4.57 -12.00
N PRO A 322 -19.59 4.16 -11.08
CA PRO A 322 -18.36 4.88 -10.81
C PRO A 322 -17.50 5.12 -12.06
N LEU A 323 -17.61 4.24 -13.06
CA LEU A 323 -16.87 4.33 -14.33
C LEU A 323 -17.37 5.46 -15.25
N ASN A 324 -18.61 5.93 -15.05
CA ASN A 324 -19.18 7.03 -15.84
C ASN A 324 -18.88 8.41 -15.25
N HIS A 325 -18.34 8.45 -14.04
CA HIS A 325 -17.98 9.71 -13.41
C HIS A 325 -16.57 10.09 -13.80
N GLU A 326 -16.48 11.18 -14.54
CA GLU A 326 -15.23 11.85 -14.83
C GLU A 326 -14.84 12.73 -13.65
N VAL A 327 -13.55 12.71 -13.33
CA VAL A 327 -12.90 13.52 -12.31
C VAL A 327 -11.82 14.32 -13.01
N TYR A 328 -11.72 15.60 -12.67
CA TYR A 328 -10.69 16.48 -13.18
C TYR A 328 -9.47 16.37 -12.28
N CYS A 329 -8.34 16.00 -12.88
CA CYS A 329 -7.07 15.82 -12.20
C CYS A 329 -6.05 16.82 -12.73
N ARG A 330 -5.26 17.42 -11.85
CA ARG A 330 -4.09 18.20 -12.22
C ARG A 330 -2.86 17.67 -11.48
N VAL A 331 -1.81 17.42 -12.25
CA VAL A 331 -0.53 16.89 -11.78
C VAL A 331 0.50 18.01 -11.74
N TYR A 332 1.25 18.06 -10.66
CA TYR A 332 2.28 19.04 -10.39
C TYR A 332 3.60 18.38 -10.00
N GLU A 333 4.70 19.06 -10.28
CA GLU A 333 6.02 18.81 -9.70
C GLU A 333 6.19 19.65 -8.44
N ILE A 334 6.64 19.05 -7.35
CA ILE A 334 6.94 19.73 -6.09
C ILE A 334 8.32 20.35 -6.17
N VAL A 335 8.40 21.68 -6.04
CA VAL A 335 9.66 22.44 -6.00
C VAL A 335 10.04 22.76 -4.56
N ASP A 336 9.05 23.00 -3.71
CA ASP A 336 9.21 23.31 -2.28
C ASP A 336 8.10 22.64 -1.48
N LEU A 337 8.47 21.60 -0.72
CA LEU A 337 7.55 20.80 0.08
C LEU A 337 7.00 21.59 1.28
N ASP A 338 7.83 22.39 1.96
CA ASP A 338 7.42 23.20 3.11
C ASP A 338 6.43 24.28 2.67
N GLY A 339 6.71 24.92 1.52
CA GLY A 339 5.81 25.86 0.89
C GLY A 339 4.47 25.23 0.49
N LEU A 340 4.46 23.97 0.02
CA LEU A 340 3.23 23.24 -0.29
C LEU A 340 2.38 23.01 0.95
N PHE A 341 2.96 22.50 2.05
CA PHE A 341 2.22 22.29 3.30
C PHE A 341 1.67 23.62 3.86
N ALA A 342 2.44 24.70 3.81
CA ALA A 342 1.97 26.01 4.24
C ALA A 342 0.80 26.56 3.40
N ALA A 343 0.72 26.18 2.11
CA ALA A 343 -0.42 26.51 1.27
C ALA A 343 -1.64 25.64 1.61
N LEU A 344 -1.44 24.34 1.82
CA LEU A 344 -2.49 23.38 2.17
C LEU A 344 -3.12 23.67 3.55
N ASP A 345 -2.36 24.21 4.50
CA ASP A 345 -2.86 24.65 5.81
C ASP A 345 -3.94 25.75 5.73
N ARG A 346 -4.07 26.42 4.57
CA ARG A 346 -5.10 27.43 4.32
C ARG A 346 -6.41 26.84 3.80
N VAL A 347 -6.40 25.56 3.44
CA VAL A 347 -7.58 24.83 2.98
C VAL A 347 -8.27 24.25 4.22
N ASP A 348 -9.51 24.65 4.43
CA ASP A 348 -10.31 24.12 5.55
C ASP A 348 -10.64 22.63 5.31
N ASP A 349 -10.77 21.88 6.40
CA ASP A 349 -11.22 20.47 6.40
C ASP A 349 -10.36 19.48 5.58
N VAL A 350 -9.07 19.76 5.40
CA VAL A 350 -8.10 18.78 4.88
C VAL A 350 -7.89 17.69 5.92
N ARG A 351 -8.05 16.43 5.50
CA ARG A 351 -7.82 15.26 6.35
C ARG A 351 -6.92 14.25 5.67
N GLN A 352 -5.99 13.70 6.43
CA GLN A 352 -5.22 12.54 6.01
C GLN A 352 -6.09 11.27 6.01
N VAL A 353 -6.13 10.61 4.85
CA VAL A 353 -6.89 9.38 4.63
C VAL A 353 -6.00 8.16 4.84
N GLU A 354 -4.83 8.14 4.19
CA GLU A 354 -3.91 7.00 4.15
C GLU A 354 -2.48 7.50 3.89
N GLU A 355 -1.48 6.76 4.39
CA GLU A 355 -0.09 6.94 4.01
C GLU A 355 0.24 6.04 2.82
N LEU A 356 0.85 6.63 1.80
CA LEU A 356 1.30 5.91 0.61
C LEU A 356 2.79 5.58 0.73
N PRO A 357 3.31 4.57 0.02
CA PRO A 357 4.73 4.19 0.09
C PRO A 357 5.73 5.34 -0.09
N TYR A 358 5.40 6.38 -0.88
CA TYR A 358 6.22 7.58 -1.04
C TYR A 358 5.49 8.87 -0.70
N GLY A 359 4.40 8.80 0.07
CA GLY A 359 3.43 9.86 -0.01
C GLY A 359 2.32 9.89 1.02
N LEU A 360 1.42 10.83 0.79
CA LEU A 360 0.32 11.14 1.65
C LEU A 360 -0.94 11.34 0.81
N HIS A 361 -1.99 10.58 1.10
CA HIS A 361 -3.32 10.85 0.57
C HIS A 361 -4.13 11.69 1.55
N MET A 362 -4.51 12.88 1.11
CA MET A 362 -5.38 13.81 1.80
C MET A 362 -6.72 13.96 1.08
N ARG A 363 -7.77 14.24 1.83
CA ARG A 363 -9.12 14.46 1.32
C ARG A 363 -9.76 15.66 2.00
N VAL A 364 -10.41 16.48 1.19
CA VAL A 364 -11.25 17.60 1.65
C VAL A 364 -12.72 17.17 1.57
N THR A 365 -13.46 17.32 2.66
CA THR A 365 -14.86 16.89 2.75
C THR A 365 -15.75 17.96 3.35
N TYR A 366 -17.01 18.04 2.92
CA TYR A 366 -18.00 18.98 3.47
C TYR A 366 -18.52 18.62 4.89
N HIS A 367 -18.14 17.46 5.44
CA HIS A 367 -18.77 16.89 6.62
C HIS A 367 -17.77 16.45 7.69
N GLU A 368 -18.14 16.64 8.96
CA GLU A 368 -17.43 16.08 10.11
C GLU A 368 -17.61 14.55 10.18
N GLU A 369 -16.60 13.83 10.68
CA GLU A 369 -16.65 12.36 10.89
C GLU A 369 -17.58 11.98 12.07
N ASP A 370 -18.89 12.21 11.95
CA ASP A 370 -19.89 11.79 12.94
C ASP A 370 -20.54 10.44 12.61
N MET A 371 -20.06 9.77 11.55
CA MET A 371 -20.58 8.52 10.99
C MET A 371 -22.07 8.58 10.60
N SER A 372 -22.65 9.78 10.45
CA SER A 372 -24.01 9.96 9.94
C SER A 372 -24.11 9.58 8.46
N GLN A 373 -23.01 9.79 7.72
CA GLN A 373 -22.82 9.35 6.36
C GLN A 373 -21.98 8.08 6.30
N GLY A 374 -22.18 7.35 5.20
CA GLY A 374 -21.50 6.10 4.92
C GLY A 374 -20.10 6.31 4.35
N VAL A 375 -19.53 5.23 3.84
CA VAL A 375 -18.32 5.27 3.02
C VAL A 375 -18.74 5.76 1.63
N SER A 376 -18.14 6.84 1.13
CA SER A 376 -18.31 7.22 -0.27
C SER A 376 -17.01 7.74 -0.87
N MET A 377 -16.83 7.39 -2.15
CA MET A 377 -15.80 7.94 -3.02
C MET A 377 -16.29 9.13 -3.84
N LEU A 378 -17.61 9.35 -3.87
CA LEU A 378 -18.28 10.27 -4.79
C LEU A 378 -18.98 11.39 -4.03
N THR A 379 -19.67 11.05 -2.96
CA THR A 379 -20.63 11.93 -2.29
C THR A 379 -19.99 12.61 -1.09
N GLY A 380 -20.01 13.94 -1.05
CA GLY A 380 -19.46 14.73 0.08
C GLY A 380 -17.96 15.02 0.02
N VAL A 381 -17.25 14.53 -1.02
CA VAL A 381 -15.84 14.80 -1.28
C VAL A 381 -15.70 16.05 -2.16
N VAL A 382 -14.90 17.01 -1.70
CA VAL A 382 -14.57 18.26 -2.43
C VAL A 382 -13.38 17.99 -3.35
N ALA A 383 -12.29 17.48 -2.77
CA ALA A 383 -11.06 17.19 -3.47
C ALA A 383 -10.32 16.02 -2.82
N ASP A 384 -9.68 15.19 -3.63
CA ASP A 384 -8.63 14.26 -3.23
C ASP A 384 -7.29 14.86 -3.63
N MET A 385 -6.33 14.87 -2.71
CA MET A 385 -5.00 15.45 -2.91
C MET A 385 -3.96 14.41 -2.52
N VAL A 386 -2.99 14.15 -3.40
CA VAL A 386 -1.95 13.15 -3.15
C VAL A 386 -0.60 13.80 -3.34
N ILE A 387 0.25 13.69 -2.33
CA ILE A 387 1.69 13.94 -2.44
C ILE A 387 2.33 12.56 -2.60
N ASN A 388 3.11 12.32 -3.65
CA ASN A 388 3.81 11.06 -3.85
C ASN A 388 5.21 11.35 -4.43
N GLY A 389 6.24 11.27 -3.60
CA GLY A 389 7.60 11.67 -3.96
C GLY A 389 7.69 13.16 -4.31
N ASP A 390 8.10 13.46 -5.54
CA ASP A 390 8.15 14.80 -6.12
C ASP A 390 6.88 15.18 -6.90
N GLU A 391 5.86 14.33 -6.90
CA GLU A 391 4.58 14.54 -7.58
C GLU A 391 3.51 15.01 -6.59
N PHE A 392 2.73 16.03 -6.97
CA PHE A 392 1.51 16.42 -6.28
C PHE A 392 0.32 16.36 -7.23
N VAL A 393 -0.74 15.66 -6.85
CA VAL A 393 -1.93 15.45 -7.67
C VAL A 393 -3.15 15.97 -6.93
N VAL A 394 -3.94 16.81 -7.61
CA VAL A 394 -5.23 17.28 -7.12
C VAL A 394 -6.32 16.74 -8.03
N ALA A 395 -7.28 16.03 -7.45
CA ALA A 395 -8.42 15.46 -8.14
C ALA A 395 -9.73 16.04 -7.57
N CYS A 396 -10.59 16.58 -8.44
CA CYS A 396 -11.86 17.18 -8.06
C CYS A 396 -12.98 16.75 -9.01
N ARG A 397 -14.20 16.55 -8.49
CA ARG A 397 -15.37 16.29 -9.34
C ARG A 397 -15.80 17.54 -10.11
N ASP A 398 -15.61 18.71 -9.50
CA ASP A 398 -15.93 20.00 -10.10
C ASP A 398 -14.67 20.72 -10.57
N PHE A 399 -14.68 21.16 -11.83
CA PHE A 399 -13.56 21.84 -12.46
C PHE A 399 -13.30 23.22 -11.84
N ASP A 400 -14.35 23.93 -11.43
CA ASP A 400 -14.20 25.24 -10.81
C ASP A 400 -13.44 25.12 -9.47
N THR A 401 -13.75 24.09 -8.69
CA THR A 401 -13.04 23.77 -7.44
C THR A 401 -11.56 23.43 -7.69
N LEU A 402 -11.24 22.68 -8.76
CA LEU A 402 -9.86 22.39 -9.14
C LEU A 402 -9.09 23.68 -9.49
N MET A 403 -9.75 24.62 -10.17
CA MET A 403 -9.16 25.90 -10.52
C MET A 403 -8.95 26.81 -9.31
N ASP A 404 -9.88 26.81 -8.34
CA ASP A 404 -9.71 27.53 -7.08
C ASP A 404 -8.48 27.04 -6.31
N LEU A 405 -8.31 25.72 -6.18
CA LEU A 405 -7.13 25.11 -5.56
C LEU A 405 -5.85 25.44 -6.34
N HIS A 406 -5.89 25.41 -7.66
CA HIS A 406 -4.76 25.81 -8.50
C HIS A 406 -4.34 27.27 -8.29
N HIS A 407 -5.31 28.18 -8.21
CA HIS A 407 -5.04 29.58 -7.96
C HIS A 407 -4.48 29.81 -6.56
N LEU A 408 -4.95 29.06 -5.56
CA LEU A 408 -4.39 29.08 -4.21
C LEU A 408 -2.90 28.71 -4.22
N LEU A 409 -2.54 27.60 -4.90
CA LEU A 409 -1.16 27.11 -4.99
C LEU A 409 -0.23 28.06 -5.75
N LEU A 410 -0.73 28.77 -6.76
CA LEU A 410 0.07 29.69 -7.58
C LEU A 410 0.01 31.16 -7.13
N SER A 411 -0.72 31.47 -6.06
CA SER A 411 -0.91 32.85 -5.59
C SER A 411 0.31 33.44 -4.87
N GLU A 412 1.29 32.61 -4.52
CA GLU A 412 2.45 33.03 -3.73
C GLU A 412 3.59 33.62 -4.58
N THR A 413 4.42 34.47 -3.95
CA THR A 413 5.63 35.02 -4.59
C THR A 413 6.68 33.98 -4.94
N VAL A 414 6.66 32.83 -4.25
CA VAL A 414 7.44 31.63 -4.57
C VAL A 414 6.41 30.51 -4.73
N THR A 415 6.29 29.96 -5.94
CA THR A 415 5.33 28.90 -6.22
C THR A 415 5.89 27.57 -5.73
N PRO A 416 5.21 26.87 -4.79
CA PRO A 416 5.71 25.61 -4.25
C PRO A 416 5.66 24.46 -5.27
N VAL A 417 4.86 24.62 -6.33
CA VAL A 417 4.60 23.58 -7.32
C VAL A 417 4.63 24.13 -8.75
N VAL A 418 4.95 23.26 -9.72
CA VAL A 418 4.93 23.55 -11.17
C VAL A 418 3.95 22.60 -11.86
N SER A 419 3.04 23.12 -12.68
CA SER A 419 2.07 22.29 -13.39
C SER A 419 2.75 21.40 -14.43
N LYS A 420 2.56 20.08 -14.34
CA LYS A 420 3.02 19.08 -15.33
C LYS A 420 1.93 18.77 -16.35
N GLY A 421 0.70 18.52 -15.89
CA GLY A 421 -0.39 18.10 -16.76
C GLY A 421 -1.78 18.28 -16.15
N GLU A 422 -2.80 18.31 -16.99
CA GLU A 422 -4.21 18.36 -16.62
C GLU A 422 -4.95 17.27 -17.40
N TYR A 423 -5.75 16.48 -16.70
CA TYR A 423 -6.33 15.25 -17.18
C TYR A 423 -7.77 15.13 -16.73
N GLN A 424 -8.60 14.51 -17.57
CA GLN A 424 -9.96 14.12 -17.22
C GLN A 424 -10.00 12.60 -17.24
N VAL A 425 -10.17 11.99 -16.07
CA VAL A 425 -10.07 10.55 -15.89
C VAL A 425 -11.34 10.01 -15.28
N ASN A 426 -11.61 8.73 -15.46
CA ASN A 426 -12.67 8.13 -14.66
C ASN A 426 -12.22 7.93 -13.20
N LEU A 427 -13.20 7.73 -12.32
CA LEU A 427 -12.94 7.51 -10.90
C LEU A 427 -12.04 6.30 -10.60
N MET A 428 -12.03 5.29 -11.46
CA MET A 428 -11.29 4.05 -11.23
C MET A 428 -9.80 4.15 -11.53
N THR A 429 -9.45 4.90 -12.56
CA THR A 429 -8.07 5.35 -12.77
C THR A 429 -7.60 6.09 -11.53
N LEU A 430 -8.38 7.08 -11.06
CA LEU A 430 -8.03 7.80 -9.85
C LEU A 430 -7.89 6.85 -8.64
N TYR A 431 -8.81 5.92 -8.42
CA TYR A 431 -8.75 4.98 -7.29
C TYR A 431 -7.52 4.07 -7.32
N SER A 432 -7.13 3.60 -8.51
CA SER A 432 -5.93 2.77 -8.68
C SER A 432 -4.68 3.54 -8.23
N TYR A 433 -4.62 4.83 -8.52
CA TYR A 433 -3.58 5.73 -8.01
C TYR A 433 -3.71 5.98 -6.50
N LEU A 434 -4.90 6.37 -6.01
CA LEU A 434 -5.15 6.67 -4.59
C LEU A 434 -4.83 5.50 -3.67
N SER A 435 -5.01 4.26 -4.13
CA SER A 435 -4.67 3.06 -3.36
C SER A 435 -3.16 2.76 -3.29
N GLY A 436 -2.31 3.69 -3.72
CA GLY A 436 -0.85 3.58 -3.65
C GLY A 436 -0.27 2.48 -4.54
N GLN A 437 -1.04 1.99 -5.53
CA GLN A 437 -0.56 0.93 -6.41
C GLN A 437 0.49 1.43 -7.38
N TYR A 438 0.43 2.70 -7.79
CA TYR A 438 1.31 3.27 -8.81
C TYR A 438 2.18 4.40 -8.24
N MET A 439 3.42 4.49 -8.72
CA MET A 439 4.35 5.54 -8.28
C MET A 439 4.03 6.91 -8.90
N TYR A 440 3.65 6.94 -10.18
CA TYR A 440 3.31 8.18 -10.88
C TYR A 440 1.87 8.14 -11.37
N PHE A 441 1.18 9.29 -11.34
CA PHE A 441 -0.20 9.37 -11.81
C PHE A 441 -0.31 9.08 -13.31
N GLU A 442 0.67 9.54 -14.10
CA GLU A 442 0.69 9.32 -15.54
C GLU A 442 0.79 7.83 -15.92
N ASP A 443 1.37 6.98 -15.07
CA ASP A 443 1.40 5.52 -15.29
C ASP A 443 0.00 4.89 -15.23
N VAL A 444 -0.91 5.55 -14.53
CA VAL A 444 -2.30 5.14 -14.36
C VAL A 444 -3.15 5.61 -15.53
N LEU A 445 -2.82 6.76 -16.13
CA LEU A 445 -3.47 7.23 -17.37
C LEU A 445 -3.26 6.28 -18.55
N LEU A 446 -2.17 5.51 -18.53
CA LEU A 446 -1.91 4.45 -19.51
C LEU A 446 -2.96 3.31 -19.47
N ILE A 447 -3.86 3.29 -18.48
CA ILE A 447 -4.87 2.25 -18.28
C ILE A 447 -6.10 2.46 -19.19
N GLU A 448 -6.47 3.70 -19.50
CA GLU A 448 -7.85 3.98 -19.96
C GLU A 448 -8.02 4.75 -21.27
N GLU A 449 -7.09 5.60 -21.68
CA GLU A 449 -7.21 6.24 -22.98
C GLU A 449 -6.69 5.35 -24.08
N ASP A 450 -7.58 4.44 -24.49
CA ASP A 450 -7.60 3.84 -25.81
C ASP A 450 -6.42 2.84 -25.99
N ASP A 451 -6.64 1.72 -26.67
CA ASP A 451 -5.64 0.68 -27.01
C ASP A 451 -4.49 1.21 -27.95
N TYR A 452 -4.00 2.44 -27.75
CA TYR A 452 -3.17 3.21 -28.68
C TYR A 452 -1.72 3.40 -28.21
N LEU A 453 -1.40 3.17 -26.93
CA LEU A 453 -0.01 3.29 -26.44
C LEU A 453 0.79 1.99 -26.60
N TRP A 454 0.14 0.83 -26.41
CA TRP A 454 0.75 -0.50 -26.55
C TRP A 454 0.16 -1.24 -27.76
N GLU A 455 0.83 -1.11 -28.89
CA GLU A 455 0.30 -1.48 -30.21
C GLU A 455 0.09 -2.98 -30.44
N ASP A 456 0.65 -3.84 -29.59
CA ASP A 456 0.48 -5.28 -29.62
C ASP A 456 -0.39 -5.82 -28.46
N GLY A 457 -0.91 -4.93 -27.60
CA GLY A 457 -1.81 -5.24 -26.49
C GLY A 457 -1.12 -5.83 -25.25
N MET A 458 0.22 -5.84 -25.20
CA MET A 458 0.99 -6.44 -24.10
C MET A 458 1.56 -5.37 -23.18
N ARG A 459 1.02 -5.24 -21.97
CA ARG A 459 1.52 -4.31 -20.93
C ARG A 459 2.41 -5.05 -19.94
N PHE A 460 3.65 -4.61 -19.76
CA PHE A 460 4.56 -5.18 -18.77
C PHE A 460 4.56 -4.34 -17.50
N ILE A 461 3.95 -4.89 -16.46
CA ILE A 461 3.78 -4.23 -15.16
C ILE A 461 4.80 -4.83 -14.21
N SER A 462 5.42 -4.00 -13.38
CA SER A 462 6.41 -4.43 -12.40
C SER A 462 6.02 -3.95 -11.02
N SER A 463 5.88 -4.88 -10.07
CA SER A 463 5.74 -4.57 -8.64
C SER A 463 7.11 -4.54 -8.00
N ARG A 464 7.46 -3.45 -7.34
CA ARG A 464 8.75 -3.25 -6.69
C ARG A 464 8.63 -3.47 -5.18
N TYR A 465 9.65 -4.09 -4.61
CA TYR A 465 9.75 -4.35 -3.18
C TYR A 465 11.17 -4.04 -2.69
N LEU A 466 11.27 -3.51 -1.48
CA LEU A 466 12.53 -3.44 -0.74
C LEU A 466 12.74 -4.73 0.05
N ILE A 467 13.98 -5.20 0.12
CA ILE A 467 14.33 -6.49 0.74
C ILE A 467 14.82 -6.26 2.17
N LYS A 468 14.11 -6.83 3.14
CA LYS A 468 14.51 -6.86 4.57
C LYS A 468 15.27 -8.12 4.94
N ASP A 469 15.03 -9.22 4.24
CA ASP A 469 15.73 -10.51 4.44
C ASP A 469 16.07 -11.13 3.08
N ARG A 470 17.33 -10.93 2.67
CA ARG A 470 17.81 -11.36 1.36
C ARG A 470 17.85 -12.88 1.20
N GLU A 471 18.28 -13.60 2.24
CA GLU A 471 18.43 -15.06 2.16
C GLU A 471 17.08 -15.74 1.95
N LYS A 472 16.05 -15.26 2.68
CA LYS A 472 14.69 -15.79 2.54
C LYS A 472 14.06 -15.45 1.20
N VAL A 473 14.30 -14.23 0.67
CA VAL A 473 13.82 -13.82 -0.66
C VAL A 473 14.48 -14.62 -1.77
N GLU A 474 15.81 -14.78 -1.74
CA GLU A 474 16.56 -15.57 -2.72
C GLU A 474 16.04 -17.01 -2.75
N LYS A 475 15.91 -17.66 -1.58
CA LYS A 475 15.36 -19.01 -1.48
C LYS A 475 13.94 -19.11 -2.03
N ARG A 476 13.09 -18.11 -1.78
CA ARG A 476 11.71 -18.10 -2.29
C ARG A 476 11.69 -18.02 -3.81
N ILE A 477 12.51 -17.16 -4.41
CA ILE A 477 12.60 -17.05 -5.87
C ILE A 477 13.14 -18.35 -6.46
N GLU A 478 14.17 -18.96 -5.85
CA GLU A 478 14.74 -20.24 -6.26
C GLU A 478 13.72 -21.38 -6.27
N GLU A 479 12.77 -21.40 -5.32
CA GLU A 479 11.67 -22.38 -5.28
C GLU A 479 10.63 -22.20 -6.40
N LEU A 480 10.47 -20.99 -6.92
CA LEU A 480 9.43 -20.63 -7.89
C LEU A 480 9.91 -20.61 -9.34
N GLN A 481 11.18 -20.31 -9.56
CA GLN A 481 11.73 -20.09 -10.89
C GLN A 481 11.97 -21.39 -11.67
N ASN A 482 11.97 -21.25 -13.01
CA ASN A 482 12.33 -22.33 -13.92
C ASN A 482 13.52 -21.98 -14.83
N LEU A 483 13.94 -20.71 -14.87
CA LEU A 483 15.08 -20.23 -15.64
C LEU A 483 15.80 -19.11 -14.89
N HIS A 484 17.12 -19.28 -14.67
CA HIS A 484 17.97 -18.31 -13.99
C HIS A 484 19.01 -17.72 -14.95
N LEU A 485 19.15 -16.40 -14.95
CA LEU A 485 20.23 -15.66 -15.60
C LEU A 485 21.00 -14.83 -14.58
N LYS A 486 22.26 -15.21 -14.36
CA LYS A 486 23.18 -14.42 -13.54
C LYS A 486 23.87 -13.38 -14.43
N ILE A 487 23.50 -12.12 -14.29
CA ILE A 487 24.06 -11.00 -15.06
C ILE A 487 25.27 -10.38 -14.35
N SER A 488 25.20 -10.25 -13.03
CA SER A 488 26.34 -9.89 -12.19
C SER A 488 26.21 -10.53 -10.81
N ASP A 489 27.20 -10.33 -9.94
CA ASP A 489 27.12 -10.80 -8.56
C ASP A 489 26.01 -10.12 -7.75
N HIS A 490 25.57 -8.92 -8.15
CA HIS A 490 24.55 -8.13 -7.44
C HIS A 490 23.26 -7.93 -8.24
N TYR A 491 23.16 -8.52 -9.44
CA TYR A 491 22.01 -8.40 -10.31
C TYR A 491 21.69 -9.75 -10.95
N GLN A 492 20.57 -10.35 -10.54
CA GLN A 492 20.14 -11.67 -10.99
C GLN A 492 18.72 -11.56 -11.54
N VAL A 493 18.45 -12.27 -12.63
CA VAL A 493 17.14 -12.28 -13.26
C VAL A 493 16.64 -13.71 -13.35
N PHE A 494 15.42 -13.92 -12.88
CA PHE A 494 14.79 -15.23 -12.83
C PHE A 494 13.47 -15.18 -13.58
N TYR A 495 13.13 -16.25 -14.28
CA TYR A 495 11.87 -16.38 -14.99
C TYR A 495 11.12 -17.62 -14.53
N GLN A 496 9.83 -17.43 -14.30
CA GLN A 496 8.88 -18.51 -14.08
C GLN A 496 8.07 -18.70 -15.36
N MET A 497 8.09 -19.93 -15.86
CA MET A 497 7.40 -20.33 -17.08
C MET A 497 6.35 -21.39 -16.75
N GLU A 498 5.13 -21.24 -17.27
CA GLU A 498 4.04 -22.21 -17.11
C GLU A 498 3.95 -23.15 -18.32
N SER A 499 3.61 -24.41 -18.09
CA SER A 499 3.46 -25.39 -19.17
C SER A 499 2.07 -25.31 -19.79
N CYS A 500 1.98 -24.89 -21.04
CA CYS A 500 0.74 -24.87 -21.82
C CYS A 500 0.80 -25.85 -22.99
N SER A 501 -0.36 -26.17 -23.57
CA SER A 501 -0.55 -27.16 -24.64
C SER A 501 0.21 -26.88 -25.96
N GLY A 502 0.93 -25.76 -26.05
CA GLY A 502 1.78 -25.37 -27.19
C GLY A 502 3.25 -25.03 -26.84
N GLY A 503 3.67 -25.14 -25.57
CA GLY A 503 5.02 -24.78 -25.10
C GLY A 503 5.02 -24.13 -23.71
N ALA A 504 6.21 -23.75 -23.24
CA ALA A 504 6.36 -22.99 -22.01
C ALA A 504 5.99 -21.51 -22.25
N GLU A 505 4.99 -21.01 -21.51
CA GLU A 505 4.52 -19.62 -21.57
C GLU A 505 5.17 -18.80 -20.45
N PHE A 506 5.49 -17.54 -20.73
CA PHE A 506 5.92 -16.61 -19.70
C PHE A 506 4.83 -16.41 -18.66
N PHE A 507 5.19 -16.53 -17.39
CA PHE A 507 4.31 -16.17 -16.29
C PHE A 507 4.85 -14.94 -15.53
N VAL A 508 6.06 -15.01 -15.00
CA VAL A 508 6.63 -13.94 -14.14
C VAL A 508 8.13 -13.79 -14.37
N GLU A 509 8.61 -12.55 -14.32
CA GLU A 509 10.03 -12.20 -14.18
C GLU A 509 10.29 -11.70 -12.75
N TYR A 510 11.34 -12.22 -12.12
CA TYR A 510 11.86 -11.71 -10.87
C TYR A 510 13.24 -11.09 -11.13
N VAL A 511 13.40 -9.80 -10.89
CA VAL A 511 14.71 -9.14 -10.96
C VAL A 511 15.16 -8.85 -9.53
N LEU A 512 16.30 -9.41 -9.16
CA LEU A 512 16.90 -9.26 -7.84
C LEU A 512 18.10 -8.31 -7.93
N GLY A 513 17.96 -7.14 -7.30
CA GLY A 513 19.02 -6.16 -7.12
C GLY A 513 19.75 -6.31 -5.78
N PRO A 514 20.58 -5.33 -5.39
CA PRO A 514 21.33 -5.34 -4.13
C PRO A 514 20.43 -5.21 -2.88
N GLY A 515 19.38 -4.38 -2.96
CA GLY A 515 18.45 -4.13 -1.84
C GLY A 515 16.96 -4.21 -2.22
N TRP A 516 16.66 -4.56 -3.46
CA TRP A 516 15.28 -4.55 -3.98
C TRP A 516 15.03 -5.76 -4.87
N VAL A 517 13.75 -6.11 -5.01
CA VAL A 517 13.27 -7.10 -5.97
C VAL A 517 12.09 -6.54 -6.74
N THR A 518 12.05 -6.80 -8.04
CA THR A 518 10.86 -6.52 -8.85
C THR A 518 10.21 -7.82 -9.33
N VAL A 519 8.89 -7.87 -9.26
CA VAL A 519 8.04 -8.93 -9.79
C VAL A 519 7.31 -8.37 -11.00
N SER A 520 7.65 -8.81 -12.20
CA SER A 520 7.10 -8.28 -13.44
C SER A 520 6.23 -9.31 -14.17
N THR A 521 5.05 -8.88 -14.65
CA THR A 521 4.10 -9.71 -15.40
C THR A 521 3.52 -8.97 -16.59
N PHE A 522 2.90 -9.73 -17.51
CA PHE A 522 2.10 -9.13 -18.56
C PHE A 522 0.64 -8.97 -18.09
N GLY A 523 0.25 -7.73 -17.79
CA GLY A 523 -1.10 -7.39 -17.32
C GLY A 523 -1.38 -7.64 -15.83
N GLU A 524 -2.47 -7.06 -15.35
CA GLU A 524 -2.82 -7.01 -13.92
C GLU A 524 -3.34 -8.34 -13.36
N LYS A 525 -4.05 -9.14 -14.17
CA LYS A 525 -4.54 -10.47 -13.74
C LYS A 525 -3.39 -11.40 -13.36
N ASP A 526 -2.36 -11.45 -14.21
CA ASP A 526 -1.15 -12.22 -13.93
C ASP A 526 -0.39 -11.60 -12.75
N MET A 527 -0.39 -10.28 -12.60
CA MET A 527 0.25 -9.60 -11.47
C MET A 527 -0.38 -9.99 -10.13
N VAL A 528 -1.70 -9.92 -10.00
CA VAL A 528 -2.41 -10.30 -8.76
C VAL A 528 -2.11 -11.75 -8.38
N ARG A 529 -2.07 -12.65 -9.37
CA ARG A 529 -1.71 -14.05 -9.16
C ARG A 529 -0.25 -14.21 -8.75
N ALA A 530 0.67 -13.53 -9.44
CA ALA A 530 2.11 -13.59 -9.19
C ALA A 530 2.45 -13.07 -7.80
N ARG A 531 1.93 -11.91 -7.42
CA ARG A 531 2.07 -11.33 -6.08
C ARG A 531 1.58 -12.30 -5.02
N LYS A 532 0.36 -12.84 -5.15
CA LYS A 532 -0.19 -13.80 -4.18
C LYS A 532 0.71 -15.04 -3.96
N ILE A 533 1.38 -15.52 -5.01
CA ILE A 533 2.31 -16.64 -4.92
C ILE A 533 3.63 -16.19 -4.29
N PHE A 534 4.20 -15.08 -4.75
CA PHE A 534 5.49 -14.58 -4.29
C PHE A 534 5.46 -14.12 -2.82
N GLU A 535 4.43 -13.37 -2.45
CA GLU A 535 4.23 -12.74 -1.14
C GLU A 535 3.89 -13.74 -0.02
N ASP A 536 3.50 -14.97 -0.36
CA ASP A 536 3.14 -16.00 0.63
C ASP A 536 4.28 -16.24 1.63
N ARG A 537 4.02 -15.89 2.90
CA ARG A 537 4.97 -15.97 4.04
C ARG A 537 6.19 -15.03 3.94
N MET A 538 6.13 -14.02 3.07
CA MET A 538 7.21 -13.04 2.86
C MET A 538 6.93 -11.67 3.50
N PHE A 539 5.80 -11.53 4.19
CA PHE A 539 5.33 -10.29 4.82
C PHE A 539 6.36 -9.57 5.72
N ASP A 540 7.14 -10.31 6.51
CA ASP A 540 8.17 -9.72 7.38
C ASP A 540 9.51 -9.46 6.66
N SER A 541 9.64 -9.93 5.42
CA SER A 541 10.90 -10.00 4.67
C SER A 541 10.95 -9.00 3.50
N LEU A 542 9.81 -8.39 3.20
CA LEU A 542 9.62 -7.45 2.10
C LEU A 542 8.91 -6.20 2.60
N GLU A 543 9.12 -5.12 1.88
CA GLU A 543 8.35 -3.89 1.97
C GLU A 543 7.84 -3.56 0.57
N PHE A 544 6.54 -3.35 0.44
CA PHE A 544 5.96 -3.05 -0.87
C PHE A 544 6.22 -1.58 -1.21
N ASP A 545 6.87 -1.37 -2.36
CA ASP A 545 7.39 -0.08 -2.78
C ASP A 545 6.43 0.60 -3.79
N GLY A 546 5.65 -0.19 -4.54
CA GLY A 546 4.70 0.30 -5.54
C GLY A 546 4.78 -0.49 -6.85
N MET A 547 3.97 -0.11 -7.84
CA MET A 547 3.98 -0.68 -9.19
C MET A 547 4.35 0.38 -10.23
N GLU A 548 5.10 -0.05 -11.24
CA GLU A 548 5.50 0.76 -12.38
C GLU A 548 5.16 0.03 -13.69
N VAL A 549 4.93 0.78 -14.76
CA VAL A 549 4.81 0.22 -16.12
C VAL A 549 6.15 0.40 -16.82
N ARG A 550 6.79 -0.72 -17.21
CA ARG A 550 8.11 -0.66 -17.82
C ARG A 550 8.06 -0.42 -19.32
N GLU A 551 8.74 0.64 -19.77
CA GLU A 551 8.68 1.08 -21.17
C GLU A 551 9.27 0.09 -22.19
N ASN A 552 10.39 -0.58 -21.89
CA ASN A 552 10.95 -1.61 -22.77
C ASN A 552 10.66 -3.04 -22.28
N GLY A 553 9.85 -3.17 -21.22
CA GLY A 553 9.33 -4.42 -20.70
C GLY A 553 10.43 -5.46 -20.42
N LEU A 554 10.17 -6.71 -20.84
CA LEU A 554 11.09 -7.86 -20.73
C LEU A 554 12.50 -7.59 -21.32
N PHE A 555 12.64 -6.61 -22.21
CA PHE A 555 13.91 -6.33 -22.91
C PHE A 555 14.82 -5.34 -22.18
N ASP A 556 14.37 -4.71 -21.08
CA ASP A 556 15.20 -3.80 -20.27
C ASP A 556 16.46 -4.48 -19.72
N VAL A 557 16.42 -5.79 -19.54
CA VAL A 557 17.55 -6.62 -19.10
C VAL A 557 18.69 -6.66 -20.13
N LEU A 558 18.42 -6.40 -21.41
CA LEU A 558 19.36 -6.53 -22.51
C LEU A 558 20.28 -5.32 -22.66
N THR A 559 21.20 -5.10 -21.72
CA THR A 559 22.26 -4.08 -21.93
C THR A 559 23.34 -4.57 -22.91
N SER A 560 24.12 -3.64 -23.48
CA SER A 560 25.22 -3.98 -24.39
C SER A 560 26.24 -4.94 -23.77
N HIS A 561 26.43 -4.85 -22.44
CA HIS A 561 27.32 -5.74 -21.70
C HIS A 561 26.73 -7.15 -21.60
N VAL A 562 25.46 -7.28 -21.20
CA VAL A 562 24.76 -8.56 -21.05
C VAL A 562 24.70 -9.34 -22.36
N LYS A 563 24.50 -8.66 -23.50
CA LYS A 563 24.50 -9.32 -24.82
C LYS A 563 25.84 -9.92 -25.21
N ASN A 564 26.94 -9.30 -24.80
CA ASN A 564 28.27 -9.84 -25.08
C ASN A 564 28.54 -11.11 -24.27
N GLU A 565 28.01 -11.19 -23.04
CA GLU A 565 28.15 -12.35 -22.17
C GLU A 565 27.15 -13.47 -22.50
N HIS A 566 25.94 -13.10 -22.91
CA HIS A 566 24.85 -14.01 -23.25
C HIS A 566 24.25 -13.69 -24.63
N PRO A 567 24.94 -14.04 -25.73
CA PRO A 567 24.51 -13.68 -27.09
C PRO A 567 23.19 -14.33 -27.52
N GLU A 568 22.80 -15.45 -26.92
CA GLU A 568 21.53 -16.13 -27.22
C GLU A 568 20.33 -15.56 -26.46
N LEU A 569 20.56 -14.71 -25.44
CA LEU A 569 19.52 -14.26 -24.54
C LEU A 569 18.44 -13.45 -25.26
N GLU A 570 18.82 -12.53 -26.14
CA GLU A 570 17.86 -11.72 -26.90
C GLU A 570 16.90 -12.60 -27.69
N ARG A 571 17.42 -13.65 -28.35
CA ARG A 571 16.59 -14.57 -29.13
C ARG A 571 15.61 -15.32 -28.24
N THR A 572 16.07 -15.78 -27.08
CA THR A 572 15.23 -16.48 -26.10
C THR A 572 14.12 -15.58 -25.56
N LEU A 573 14.44 -14.36 -25.14
CA LEU A 573 13.45 -13.40 -24.65
C LEU A 573 12.43 -13.02 -25.72
N LYS A 574 12.86 -12.82 -26.97
CA LYS A 574 11.95 -12.59 -28.10
C LYS A 574 11.01 -13.77 -28.34
N GLU A 575 11.50 -15.00 -28.23
CA GLU A 575 10.67 -16.20 -28.39
C GLU A 575 9.65 -16.35 -27.25
N ILE A 576 10.07 -16.09 -26.01
CA ILE A 576 9.22 -16.06 -24.80
C ILE A 576 8.12 -15.02 -24.95
N TYR A 577 8.48 -13.78 -25.31
CA TYR A 577 7.55 -12.68 -25.55
C TYR A 577 6.52 -13.04 -26.63
N LEU A 578 6.98 -13.52 -27.78
CA LEU A 578 6.11 -13.89 -28.90
C LEU A 578 5.20 -15.07 -28.57
N ASN A 579 5.64 -16.02 -27.73
CA ASN A 579 4.79 -17.10 -27.23
C ASN A 579 3.67 -16.52 -26.36
N LYS A 580 4.00 -15.67 -25.38
CA LYS A 580 3.01 -15.03 -24.51
C LYS A 580 2.00 -14.24 -25.33
N TRP A 581 2.47 -13.35 -26.20
CA TRP A 581 1.61 -12.56 -27.09
C TRP A 581 0.66 -13.43 -27.91
N TYR A 582 1.15 -14.52 -28.50
CA TYR A 582 0.36 -15.36 -29.41
C TYR A 582 -0.84 -16.07 -28.74
N TYR A 583 -0.73 -16.38 -27.45
CA TYR A 583 -1.78 -17.05 -26.67
C TYR A 583 -2.54 -16.12 -25.72
N SER A 584 -2.07 -14.88 -25.51
CA SER A 584 -2.74 -13.91 -24.65
C SER A 584 -4.00 -13.36 -25.30
N GLN A 585 -5.08 -13.23 -24.53
CA GLN A 585 -6.31 -12.58 -24.97
C GLN A 585 -6.11 -11.07 -25.00
N LEU A 586 -6.33 -10.44 -26.16
CA LEU A 586 -6.05 -9.02 -26.37
C LEU A 586 -7.36 -8.24 -26.53
N SER A 587 -7.47 -7.10 -25.84
CA SER A 587 -8.57 -6.13 -25.99
C SER A 587 -8.76 -5.71 -27.45
N VAL A 588 -7.65 -5.41 -28.15
CA VAL A 588 -7.61 -5.04 -29.58
C VAL A 588 -8.21 -6.10 -30.50
N LEU A 589 -8.19 -7.36 -30.06
CA LEU A 589 -8.77 -8.50 -30.77
C LEU A 589 -10.13 -8.90 -30.16
N ARG A 590 -10.79 -8.01 -29.42
CA ARG A 590 -12.08 -8.24 -28.73
C ARG A 590 -12.03 -9.42 -27.77
N GLY A 591 -10.91 -9.58 -27.06
CA GLY A 591 -10.69 -10.67 -26.11
C GLY A 591 -10.25 -11.99 -26.77
N MET A 592 -10.07 -12.04 -28.09
CA MET A 592 -9.42 -13.18 -28.74
C MET A 592 -7.90 -13.11 -28.57
N SER A 593 -7.26 -14.26 -28.51
CA SER A 593 -5.82 -14.38 -28.71
C SER A 593 -5.44 -14.30 -30.19
N PRO A 594 -4.19 -13.91 -30.56
CA PRO A 594 -3.73 -14.01 -31.93
C PRO A 594 -3.90 -15.42 -32.53
N TRP A 595 -3.75 -16.47 -31.73
CA TRP A 595 -4.08 -17.83 -32.15
C TRP A 595 -5.55 -18.00 -32.54
N GLU A 596 -6.50 -17.61 -31.68
CA GLU A 596 -7.95 -17.70 -31.94
C GLU A 596 -8.36 -16.80 -33.12
N ALA A 597 -7.85 -15.58 -33.15
CA ALA A 597 -8.13 -14.61 -34.19
C ALA A 597 -7.64 -15.09 -35.57
N SER A 598 -6.56 -15.87 -35.64
CA SER A 598 -6.09 -16.49 -36.89
C SER A 598 -7.03 -17.60 -37.42
N GLN A 599 -7.96 -18.11 -36.61
CA GLN A 599 -8.91 -19.15 -37.02
C GLN A 599 -10.21 -18.59 -37.63
N THR A 600 -10.49 -17.30 -37.46
CA THR A 600 -11.74 -16.67 -37.92
C THR A 600 -11.48 -15.55 -38.91
N GLU A 601 -12.41 -15.30 -39.83
CA GLU A 601 -12.26 -14.21 -40.82
C GLU A 601 -12.29 -12.83 -40.14
N GLU A 602 -13.19 -12.65 -39.17
CA GLU A 602 -13.28 -11.42 -38.36
C GLU A 602 -12.02 -11.20 -37.53
N GLY A 603 -11.53 -12.23 -36.83
CA GLY A 603 -10.29 -12.18 -36.07
C GLY A 603 -9.08 -11.88 -36.96
N THR A 604 -9.01 -12.46 -38.15
CA THR A 604 -7.91 -12.21 -39.10
C THR A 604 -7.90 -10.74 -39.55
N ARG A 605 -9.06 -10.12 -39.75
CA ARG A 605 -9.15 -8.68 -40.06
C ARG A 605 -8.66 -7.80 -38.90
N LEU A 606 -8.98 -8.18 -37.66
CA LEU A 606 -8.48 -7.49 -36.46
C LEU A 606 -6.96 -7.65 -36.31
N LEU A 607 -6.43 -8.86 -36.54
CA LEU A 607 -4.98 -9.16 -36.56
C LEU A 607 -4.23 -8.33 -37.62
N TRP A 608 -4.77 -8.20 -38.82
CA TRP A 608 -4.19 -7.33 -39.85
C TRP A 608 -4.22 -5.85 -39.47
N THR A 609 -5.24 -5.43 -38.72
CA THR A 609 -5.32 -4.06 -38.20
C THR A 609 -4.25 -3.83 -37.14
N LEU A 610 -4.03 -4.80 -36.26
CA LEU A 610 -2.93 -4.81 -35.29
C LEU A 610 -1.56 -4.71 -35.98
N PHE A 611 -1.30 -5.54 -37.00
CA PHE A 611 -0.05 -5.48 -37.77
C PHE A 611 0.17 -4.15 -38.49
N LYS A 612 -0.89 -3.51 -38.99
CA LYS A 612 -0.79 -2.16 -39.57
C LYS A 612 -0.42 -1.11 -38.53
N ARG A 613 -0.88 -1.24 -37.29
CA ARG A 613 -0.50 -0.36 -36.18
C ARG A 613 0.98 -0.51 -35.86
N ILE A 614 1.43 -1.74 -35.58
CA ILE A 614 2.86 -2.05 -35.32
C ILE A 614 3.77 -1.47 -36.41
N LYS A 615 3.39 -1.61 -37.69
CA LYS A 615 4.14 -1.05 -38.82
C LYS A 615 4.22 0.48 -38.80
N LYS A 616 3.14 1.16 -38.41
CA LYS A 616 3.06 2.63 -38.39
C LYS A 616 4.04 3.21 -37.38
N ARG A 617 4.23 2.55 -36.22
CA ARG A 617 5.22 2.99 -35.21
C ARG A 617 6.65 2.68 -35.56
N GLU A 618 6.91 1.52 -36.16
CA GLU A 618 8.25 1.25 -36.73
C GLU A 618 8.68 2.39 -37.68
N SER A 619 7.74 3.06 -38.33
CA SER A 619 7.99 4.19 -39.23
C SER A 619 7.95 5.58 -38.60
N SER A 620 7.37 5.76 -37.40
CA SER A 620 7.27 7.07 -36.75
C SER A 620 8.49 7.35 -35.85
N SER A 621 9.35 8.26 -36.31
CA SER A 621 10.60 8.72 -35.68
C SER A 621 10.44 9.50 -34.36
N LEU A 622 9.21 9.69 -33.84
CA LEU A 622 8.94 10.58 -32.70
C LEU A 622 9.15 9.91 -31.33
N TYR A 623 9.21 8.58 -31.27
CA TYR A 623 9.65 7.84 -30.09
C TYR A 623 11.06 7.31 -30.34
N GLN A 624 12.01 7.59 -29.44
CA GLN A 624 13.36 7.04 -29.56
C GLN A 624 13.26 5.50 -29.64
N PRO A 625 13.77 4.87 -30.71
CA PRO A 625 13.65 3.43 -30.86
C PRO A 625 14.56 2.75 -29.84
N GLY A 626 13.97 2.20 -28.78
CA GLY A 626 14.66 1.25 -27.92
C GLY A 626 15.25 0.11 -28.77
N PRO A 627 16.55 -0.18 -28.68
CA PRO A 627 17.26 -1.03 -29.65
C PRO A 627 16.87 -2.52 -29.62
N HIS A 628 15.93 -2.95 -28.77
CA HIS A 628 15.72 -4.36 -28.41
C HIS A 628 14.29 -4.88 -28.62
N ARG A 629 13.52 -4.21 -29.49
CA ARG A 629 12.12 -4.56 -29.76
C ARG A 629 11.94 -5.74 -30.73
N VAL A 630 10.75 -6.34 -30.67
CA VAL A 630 10.28 -7.35 -31.63
C VAL A 630 9.79 -6.63 -32.88
N HIS A 631 10.26 -7.07 -34.05
CA HIS A 631 9.88 -6.46 -35.33
C HIS A 631 8.60 -7.07 -35.89
N LEU A 632 7.86 -6.31 -36.70
CA LEU A 632 6.62 -6.80 -37.34
C LEU A 632 6.79 -8.15 -38.05
N LYS A 633 7.94 -8.35 -38.71
CA LYS A 633 8.27 -9.60 -39.41
C LYS A 633 8.30 -10.80 -38.47
N GLU A 634 8.69 -10.62 -37.22
CA GLU A 634 8.78 -11.68 -36.21
C GLU A 634 7.39 -12.07 -35.70
N TYR A 635 6.48 -11.11 -35.51
CA TYR A 635 5.07 -11.38 -35.19
C TYR A 635 4.38 -12.17 -36.31
N ILE A 636 4.53 -11.72 -37.57
CA ILE A 636 3.95 -12.42 -38.74
C ILE A 636 4.52 -13.84 -38.83
N ARG A 637 5.84 -13.98 -38.70
CA ARG A 637 6.51 -15.29 -38.70
C ARG A 637 5.95 -16.20 -37.61
N LYS A 638 5.65 -15.70 -36.41
CA LYS A 638 5.10 -16.50 -35.31
C LYS A 638 3.74 -17.09 -35.66
N VAL A 639 2.84 -16.26 -36.18
CA VAL A 639 1.50 -16.66 -36.62
C VAL A 639 1.59 -17.68 -37.77
N GLU A 640 2.45 -17.41 -38.77
CA GLU A 640 2.66 -18.32 -39.90
C GLU A 640 3.21 -19.68 -39.43
N GLN A 641 4.28 -19.70 -38.63
CA GLN A 641 4.92 -20.93 -38.17
C GLN A 641 3.99 -21.85 -37.38
N GLN A 642 3.08 -21.29 -36.57
CA GLN A 642 2.13 -22.07 -35.79
C GLN A 642 0.89 -22.47 -36.62
N SER A 643 0.51 -21.69 -37.64
CA SER A 643 -0.54 -22.09 -38.60
C SER A 643 -0.17 -23.34 -39.41
N PHE A 644 1.13 -23.59 -39.63
CA PHE A 644 1.67 -24.79 -40.28
C PHE A 644 1.83 -25.99 -39.33
N ARG A 645 1.72 -25.81 -38.01
CA ARG A 645 1.75 -26.88 -36.99
C ARG A 645 0.35 -27.38 -36.63
N LYS A 646 -0.56 -27.51 -37.60
CA LYS A 646 -1.85 -28.17 -37.35
C LYS A 646 -1.60 -29.65 -36.99
N PRO A 647 -2.17 -30.18 -35.90
CA PRO A 647 -2.18 -31.62 -35.66
C PRO A 647 -2.98 -32.30 -36.79
N GLN A 648 -2.44 -33.41 -37.31
CA GLN A 648 -3.22 -34.37 -38.09
C GLN A 648 -4.20 -35.11 -37.21
#